data_AF-Q52QJ1-F1
#
_entry.id   AF-Q52QJ1-F1
#
_cell.length_a   1.000
_cell.length_b   1.000
_cell.length_c   1.000
_cell.angle_alpha   90.00
_cell.angle_beta   90.00
_cell.angle_gamma   90.00
#
_symmetry.space_group_name_H-M   'P 1'
#
loop_
_entity.id
_entity.type
_entity.pdbx_description
1 polymer ?
#
loop_
_entity_poly.entity_id
_entity_poly.type
_entity_poly.pdbx_seq_one_letter_code
_entity_poly.pdbx_strand_id
1 'polypeptide(L)'
;MFSIMITIDYPFTVSLNRDIQVTSTEDYYTLQVTESDPSAWLTFATTPAMDMAFDHLKAGTTTESLVQTLAELGGPAAREQFALTLQQLDERGWLSYAVLPLAEAIPMVESAELNLPGNPHWMETGVTLSRFAYQHPYEGTMVLESPLSKFRVKLLDWRASALLAQLAQPQTLGTIAPPPYLGPETAYQFLNLLWATGFLASDHEPVSLQLWDFHNLLFHSRSRLGRHDYPGTDLNVDNWSDFPVVKPPMSDRIVPLPRPNLEALMSNDATLTEAIETRKSVREYDDDNPITIEQLGELLYRAARVTKLLSPEERFGKLWQQNKPVFEEAGVDEGEFSHRPYPGGGAMYELEIYPVVRLCQGLSQGVYHYDPLNHQLEQIVESKDDIFAVSGSPLASKLGPHVLLVITARFGRLFRLYRSVAYALVLKHVGVLQQNLYLVATNMGLAPCAGGAGDSDAFAQVTGIDYVEESAVGEFILGSLASEVESDVVEGEDEIESAGVSASEVESSATKQKVALHPHDLDERIPGLADLHNQTLGDPQITIVIIDGDPDYTLSCFEGAEVSKVFPYWHEPAEPITPEDYAAFQSIRDQGLKGKEKEEALEAVIPDTKDRIVLNDHACHVTSTIVGQEHSPVFGIAPNCRVINMPQDAVIRGNYDDVMSPLNLARAIDLALELGANIIHCAFCRPTQTSEGEEILVQAIKKCQDNNVLIVSPTGNNSNESWCLPAVLPGTLAVGAAKVDGTPCHFSNWGGNNTKEGILAPGEEILGAQPCTEEPVRLTGTSMAAPVMTGISALLMSLQVQQGKPVDAEAVRTALLKTAIPCDPEVVEEPERCLRGFVNIPGAMKVLFGQPSVTVSFAGGQATRTEHPGYATVAPASIPEPMAERATPAVQAATATEMVIAPSTEPANPATVEASTAFSGNVYALGTIGYDFGDEARRDTFKERMADPYDARQMVDYLDRNPDEARSLIWTLNLEGDVIYALDPKGPFATNVYEIFLQMLAGQLEPETSADFIERLSVPARRTTRTVELFSGEVMPVVNVRDPRGMYGWNVNALVDAALATVEYEEADEDSLRQGLTAFLNRVYHDLHNLGQTSRDRALNFTVTNTFQAASTFAQAIASGRQLDTIEVNKSPYCRLNSDCWDVLLTFYDPEHGRRSRRVFRFTLDVVYVLPVTVGSIKSWSLPGKGTVSK
;
A
#
# COMPACT_ATOMS: atom_id res chain seq x y z
N MET A 1 -6.65 -37.95 -34.08
CA MET A 1 -7.98 -37.47 -33.66
C MET A 1 -8.00 -35.97 -33.80
N PHE A 2 -8.75 -35.49 -34.79
CA PHE A 2 -9.02 -34.08 -35.05
C PHE A 2 -10.01 -33.52 -34.01
N SER A 3 -9.99 -32.19 -33.83
CA SER A 3 -11.06 -31.35 -33.28
C SER A 3 -10.88 -30.80 -31.86
N ILE A 4 -9.92 -29.89 -31.67
CA ILE A 4 -10.23 -28.58 -31.06
C ILE A 4 -9.56 -27.53 -31.95
N MET A 5 -10.25 -27.15 -33.03
CA MET A 5 -9.97 -25.90 -33.71
C MET A 5 -10.38 -24.79 -32.73
N ILE A 6 -9.43 -23.96 -32.29
CA ILE A 6 -9.79 -22.60 -31.88
C ILE A 6 -10.18 -21.91 -33.18
N THR A 7 -11.44 -22.06 -33.57
CA THR A 7 -12.04 -21.20 -34.58
C THR A 7 -12.18 -19.86 -33.89
N ILE A 8 -11.20 -18.98 -34.08
CA ILE A 8 -11.38 -17.57 -33.80
C ILE A 8 -12.47 -17.12 -34.78
N ASP A 9 -13.70 -17.04 -34.30
CA ASP A 9 -14.85 -16.60 -35.08
C ASP A 9 -15.28 -15.25 -34.52
N TYR A 10 -14.80 -14.19 -35.17
CA TYR A 10 -15.19 -12.84 -34.78
C TYR A 10 -16.57 -12.54 -35.38
N PRO A 11 -17.55 -12.09 -34.59
CA PRO A 11 -18.87 -11.73 -35.11
C PRO A 11 -18.87 -10.38 -35.87
N PHE A 12 -17.69 -9.90 -36.28
CA PHE A 12 -17.45 -8.58 -36.86
C PHE A 12 -16.71 -8.70 -38.19
N THR A 13 -16.75 -7.64 -38.99
CA THR A 13 -15.83 -7.51 -40.13
C THR A 13 -14.44 -7.24 -39.58
N VAL A 14 -13.43 -7.97 -40.05
CA VAL A 14 -12.04 -7.85 -39.60
C VAL A 14 -11.19 -7.26 -40.72
N SER A 15 -10.35 -6.31 -40.38
CA SER A 15 -9.35 -5.70 -41.26
C SER A 15 -8.02 -5.52 -40.55
N LEU A 16 -6.95 -5.31 -41.33
CA LEU A 16 -5.69 -4.84 -40.74
C LEU A 16 -5.85 -3.41 -40.23
N ASN A 17 -5.27 -3.12 -39.07
CA ASN A 17 -5.12 -1.75 -38.59
C ASN A 17 -4.33 -0.94 -39.64
N ARG A 18 -4.77 0.28 -39.91
CA ARG A 18 -4.21 1.15 -40.96
C ARG A 18 -2.78 1.58 -40.68
N ASP A 19 -2.37 1.52 -39.41
CA ASP A 19 -1.00 1.83 -39.01
C ASP A 19 -0.02 0.71 -39.38
N ILE A 20 -0.51 -0.43 -39.89
CA ILE A 20 0.30 -1.56 -40.34
C ILE A 20 0.57 -1.47 -41.83
N GLN A 21 1.84 -1.26 -42.19
CA GLN A 21 2.31 -1.37 -43.55
C GLN A 21 2.60 -2.83 -43.90
N VAL A 22 2.12 -3.26 -45.06
CA VAL A 22 2.41 -4.57 -45.64
C VAL A 22 3.33 -4.37 -46.85
N THR A 23 4.58 -4.80 -46.74
CA THR A 23 5.54 -4.85 -47.85
C THR A 23 5.72 -6.29 -48.33
N SER A 24 5.94 -6.50 -49.63
CA SER A 24 6.08 -7.83 -50.23
C SER A 24 7.37 -7.96 -51.03
N THR A 25 8.08 -9.07 -50.87
CA THR A 25 9.22 -9.51 -51.69
C THR A 25 8.85 -10.78 -52.46
N GLU A 26 9.74 -11.32 -53.31
CA GLU A 26 9.46 -12.59 -54.03
C GLU A 26 9.20 -13.76 -53.06
N ASP A 27 9.86 -13.77 -51.89
CA ASP A 27 9.84 -14.90 -50.95
C ASP A 27 8.99 -14.65 -49.68
N TYR A 28 8.79 -13.39 -49.26
CA TYR A 28 8.12 -13.05 -48.00
C TYR A 28 7.28 -11.75 -48.02
N TYR A 29 6.20 -11.72 -47.25
CA TYR A 29 5.51 -10.52 -46.75
C TYR A 29 6.13 -10.05 -45.45
N THR A 30 6.28 -8.74 -45.30
CA THR A 30 6.71 -8.07 -44.08
C THR A 30 5.62 -7.12 -43.61
N LEU A 31 5.14 -7.32 -42.38
CA LEU A 31 4.19 -6.43 -41.72
C LEU A 31 4.93 -5.65 -40.64
N GLN A 32 4.79 -4.33 -40.65
CA GLN A 32 5.43 -3.43 -39.69
C GLN A 32 4.50 -2.25 -39.35
N VAL A 33 4.62 -1.71 -38.14
CA VAL A 33 3.94 -0.47 -37.77
C VAL A 33 4.66 0.71 -38.44
N THR A 34 3.89 1.70 -38.90
CA THR A 34 4.37 2.83 -39.71
C THR A 34 5.40 3.73 -38.99
N GLU A 35 5.43 3.73 -37.64
CA GLU A 35 6.24 4.67 -36.84
C GLU A 35 7.08 4.04 -35.70
N SER A 36 7.31 2.72 -35.66
CA SER A 36 8.07 2.08 -34.56
C SER A 36 9.33 1.32 -34.99
N ASP A 37 10.22 1.12 -34.00
CA ASP A 37 11.50 0.39 -34.02
C ASP A 37 11.54 -0.81 -35.02
N PRO A 38 12.57 -0.92 -35.90
CA PRO A 38 12.71 -2.01 -36.89
C PRO A 38 12.78 -3.44 -36.32
N SER A 39 12.66 -3.62 -35.01
CA SER A 39 12.64 -4.91 -34.32
C SER A 39 11.26 -5.59 -34.26
N ALA A 40 10.16 -4.89 -34.61
CA ALA A 40 8.78 -5.36 -34.41
C ALA A 40 8.00 -5.77 -35.68
N TRP A 41 8.65 -6.44 -36.64
CA TRP A 41 8.00 -6.91 -37.89
C TRP A 41 7.59 -8.38 -37.85
N LEU A 42 6.54 -8.75 -38.57
CA LEU A 42 6.20 -10.16 -38.86
C LEU A 42 6.54 -10.49 -40.31
N THR A 43 7.17 -11.64 -40.52
CA THR A 43 7.43 -12.18 -41.85
C THR A 43 6.59 -13.42 -42.14
N PHE A 44 5.93 -13.44 -43.29
CA PHE A 44 5.16 -14.59 -43.76
C PHE A 44 5.64 -14.99 -45.15
N ALA A 45 5.69 -16.29 -45.46
CA ALA A 45 6.05 -16.73 -46.81
C ALA A 45 5.00 -16.30 -47.85
N THR A 46 5.43 -15.87 -49.03
CA THR A 46 4.54 -15.57 -50.16
C THR A 46 3.89 -16.85 -50.68
N THR A 47 2.57 -16.94 -50.54
CA THR A 47 1.77 -18.04 -51.10
C THR A 47 0.49 -17.46 -51.68
N PRO A 48 -0.09 -18.03 -52.75
CA PRO A 48 -1.33 -17.53 -53.35
C PRO A 48 -2.50 -17.41 -52.35
N ALA A 49 -2.52 -18.27 -51.33
CA ALA A 49 -3.50 -18.22 -50.25
C ALA A 49 -3.27 -17.00 -49.33
N MET A 50 -2.02 -16.71 -48.97
CA MET A 50 -1.68 -15.54 -48.13
C MET A 50 -1.86 -14.21 -48.89
N ASP A 51 -1.56 -14.17 -50.18
CA ASP A 51 -1.81 -12.99 -51.04
C ASP A 51 -3.28 -12.58 -50.96
N MET A 52 -4.18 -13.52 -51.24
CA MET A 52 -5.61 -13.28 -51.16
C MET A 52 -6.07 -12.96 -49.73
N ALA A 53 -5.52 -13.62 -48.72
CA ALA A 53 -5.91 -13.35 -47.34
C ALA A 53 -5.58 -11.91 -46.90
N PHE A 54 -4.38 -11.42 -47.25
CA PHE A 54 -4.01 -10.03 -46.98
C PHE A 54 -4.81 -9.04 -47.83
N ASP A 55 -5.16 -9.37 -49.07
CA ASP A 55 -6.05 -8.54 -49.89
C ASP A 55 -7.45 -8.44 -49.26
N HIS A 56 -7.98 -9.55 -48.75
CA HIS A 56 -9.25 -9.59 -48.03
C HIS A 56 -9.19 -8.81 -46.69
N LEU A 57 -8.10 -8.94 -45.93
CA LEU A 57 -7.90 -8.17 -44.69
C LEU A 57 -7.69 -6.67 -44.97
N LYS A 58 -7.07 -6.29 -46.09
CA LYS A 58 -6.97 -4.89 -46.53
C LYS A 58 -8.32 -4.32 -46.96
N ALA A 59 -9.17 -5.14 -47.58
CA ALA A 59 -10.52 -4.74 -47.99
C ALA A 59 -11.54 -4.75 -46.84
N GLY A 60 -11.27 -5.52 -45.78
CA GLY A 60 -12.22 -5.84 -44.72
C GLY A 60 -13.11 -7.03 -45.12
N THR A 61 -13.16 -8.07 -44.28
CA THR A 61 -13.93 -9.29 -44.55
C THR A 61 -14.53 -9.90 -43.29
N THR A 62 -15.55 -10.75 -43.44
CA THR A 62 -15.98 -11.63 -42.34
C THR A 62 -15.04 -12.82 -42.21
N THR A 63 -14.89 -13.34 -41.00
CA THR A 63 -14.04 -14.50 -40.72
C THR A 63 -14.54 -15.75 -41.46
N GLU A 64 -15.85 -15.93 -41.57
CA GLU A 64 -16.48 -17.01 -42.34
C GLU A 64 -16.12 -16.95 -43.83
N SER A 65 -16.25 -15.78 -44.47
CA SER A 65 -15.91 -15.60 -45.89
C SER A 65 -14.42 -15.83 -46.15
N LEU A 66 -13.57 -15.37 -45.22
CA LEU A 66 -12.13 -15.53 -45.30
C LEU A 66 -11.72 -17.00 -45.18
N VAL A 67 -12.32 -17.72 -44.22
CA VAL A 67 -12.12 -19.15 -44.01
C VAL A 67 -12.60 -19.98 -45.20
N GLN A 68 -13.76 -19.65 -45.78
CA GLN A 68 -14.30 -20.33 -46.95
C GLN A 68 -13.40 -20.15 -48.18
N THR A 69 -12.96 -18.92 -48.42
CA THR A 69 -12.09 -18.59 -49.56
C THR A 69 -10.73 -19.30 -49.45
N LEU A 70 -10.15 -19.37 -48.24
CA LEU A 70 -8.88 -20.05 -48.00
C LEU A 70 -8.99 -21.58 -48.14
N ALA A 71 -10.13 -22.15 -47.77
CA ALA A 71 -10.39 -23.58 -47.95
C ALA A 71 -10.45 -23.97 -49.45
N GLU A 72 -10.94 -23.07 -50.31
CA GLU A 72 -11.07 -23.31 -51.76
C GLU A 72 -9.72 -23.26 -52.50
N LEU A 73 -8.74 -22.48 -52.03
CA LEU A 73 -7.46 -22.25 -52.72
C LEU A 73 -6.27 -23.05 -52.19
N GLY A 74 -6.21 -23.33 -50.89
CA GLY A 74 -5.01 -23.89 -50.23
C GLY A 74 -5.25 -25.17 -49.41
N GLY A 75 -6.49 -25.65 -49.32
CA GLY A 75 -6.84 -26.83 -48.51
C GLY A 75 -6.73 -26.61 -46.99
N PRO A 76 -6.86 -27.68 -46.18
CA PRO A 76 -6.95 -27.57 -44.71
C PRO A 76 -5.70 -26.98 -44.04
N ALA A 77 -4.52 -27.21 -44.59
CA ALA A 77 -3.26 -26.71 -44.04
C ALA A 77 -3.13 -25.18 -44.16
N ALA A 78 -3.59 -24.60 -45.28
CA ALA A 78 -3.59 -23.15 -45.46
C ALA A 78 -4.56 -22.46 -44.49
N ARG A 79 -5.71 -23.09 -44.19
CA ARG A 79 -6.66 -22.62 -43.18
C ARG A 79 -6.05 -22.58 -41.79
N GLU A 80 -5.33 -23.61 -41.37
CA GLU A 80 -4.68 -23.67 -40.05
C GLU A 80 -3.55 -22.62 -39.93
N GLN A 81 -2.71 -22.50 -40.95
CA GLN A 81 -1.63 -21.51 -40.99
C GLN A 81 -2.17 -20.08 -40.92
N PHE A 82 -3.27 -19.81 -41.60
CA PHE A 82 -3.90 -18.50 -41.57
C PHE A 82 -4.60 -18.20 -40.23
N ALA A 83 -5.25 -19.18 -39.60
CA ALA A 83 -5.84 -18.99 -38.28
C ALA A 83 -4.78 -18.60 -37.22
N LEU A 84 -3.61 -19.25 -37.27
CA LEU A 84 -2.44 -18.88 -36.45
C LEU A 84 -1.94 -17.46 -36.77
N THR A 85 -1.93 -17.10 -38.06
CA THR A 85 -1.56 -15.75 -38.49
C THR A 85 -2.52 -14.71 -37.93
N LEU A 86 -3.83 -14.94 -38.04
CA LEU A 86 -4.85 -14.03 -37.53
C LEU A 86 -4.75 -13.88 -36.00
N GLN A 87 -4.45 -14.96 -35.27
CA GLN A 87 -4.18 -14.91 -33.84
C GLN A 87 -2.94 -14.05 -33.52
N GLN A 88 -1.84 -14.24 -34.25
CA GLN A 88 -0.61 -13.45 -34.06
C GLN A 88 -0.82 -11.96 -34.33
N LEU A 89 -1.69 -11.63 -35.30
CA LEU A 89 -2.07 -10.25 -35.59
C LEU A 89 -2.96 -9.67 -34.48
N ASP A 90 -3.91 -10.45 -33.95
CA ASP A 90 -4.76 -10.02 -32.83
C ASP A 90 -3.96 -9.80 -31.55
N GLU A 91 -3.06 -10.73 -31.19
CA GLU A 91 -2.18 -10.65 -30.01
C GLU A 91 -1.25 -9.43 -30.03
N ARG A 92 -1.05 -8.80 -31.20
CA ARG A 92 -0.29 -7.56 -31.36
C ARG A 92 -1.17 -6.31 -31.48
N GLY A 93 -2.50 -6.45 -31.41
CA GLY A 93 -3.45 -5.35 -31.64
C GLY A 93 -3.43 -4.85 -33.09
N TRP A 94 -3.05 -5.68 -34.07
CA TRP A 94 -2.93 -5.31 -35.48
C TRP A 94 -4.22 -5.51 -36.28
N LEU A 95 -5.29 -6.00 -35.64
CA LEU A 95 -6.60 -6.17 -36.25
C LEU A 95 -7.59 -5.11 -35.79
N SER A 96 -8.38 -4.60 -36.72
CA SER A 96 -9.51 -3.71 -36.48
C SER A 96 -10.84 -4.45 -36.71
N TYR A 97 -11.86 -4.03 -35.97
CA TYR A 97 -13.15 -4.72 -35.91
C TYR A 97 -14.30 -3.78 -36.28
N ALA A 98 -15.00 -4.06 -37.37
CA ALA A 98 -16.02 -3.16 -37.92
C ALA A 98 -17.42 -3.78 -37.95
N VAL A 99 -18.41 -2.91 -37.68
CA VAL A 99 -19.84 -3.14 -37.94
C VAL A 99 -20.26 -2.07 -38.93
N LEU A 100 -20.16 -2.39 -40.22
CA LEU A 100 -20.46 -1.43 -41.28
C LEU A 100 -21.98 -1.25 -41.46
N PRO A 101 -22.45 -0.02 -41.73
CA PRO A 101 -21.68 1.21 -41.92
C PRO A 101 -21.45 2.02 -40.63
N LEU A 102 -21.71 1.48 -39.44
CA LEU A 102 -21.80 2.25 -38.20
C LEU A 102 -20.45 2.61 -37.58
N ALA A 103 -19.55 1.64 -37.42
CA ALA A 103 -18.35 1.84 -36.61
C ALA A 103 -17.20 0.87 -36.92
N GLU A 104 -15.99 1.29 -36.54
CA GLU A 104 -14.74 0.51 -36.59
C GLU A 104 -14.00 0.69 -35.26
N ALA A 105 -13.76 -0.40 -34.53
CA ALA A 105 -12.98 -0.44 -33.30
C ALA A 105 -11.52 -0.77 -33.59
N ILE A 106 -10.62 0.09 -33.11
CA ILE A 106 -9.19 0.05 -33.36
C ILE A 106 -8.46 -0.13 -32.02
N PRO A 107 -7.62 -1.15 -31.86
CA PRO A 107 -6.72 -1.27 -30.71
C PRO A 107 -5.79 -0.05 -30.59
N MET A 108 -5.69 0.54 -29.40
CA MET A 108 -4.72 1.61 -29.13
C MET A 108 -3.41 1.06 -28.52
N VAL A 109 -3.39 -0.20 -28.10
CA VAL A 109 -2.21 -0.85 -27.47
C VAL A 109 -2.18 -2.33 -27.80
N GLU A 110 -1.00 -2.94 -27.78
CA GLU A 110 -0.81 -4.37 -28.10
C GLU A 110 -1.61 -5.30 -27.18
N SER A 111 -1.80 -4.92 -25.91
CA SER A 111 -2.55 -5.72 -24.92
C SER A 111 -4.08 -5.58 -25.01
N ALA A 112 -4.61 -5.03 -26.10
CA ALA A 112 -6.04 -4.89 -26.31
C ALA A 112 -6.66 -6.24 -26.68
N GLU A 113 -7.69 -6.66 -25.96
CA GLU A 113 -8.39 -7.93 -26.17
C GLU A 113 -9.90 -7.70 -26.21
N LEU A 114 -10.60 -8.39 -27.11
CA LEU A 114 -12.06 -8.36 -27.17
C LEU A 114 -12.67 -9.26 -26.08
N ASN A 115 -13.55 -8.68 -25.26
CA ASN A 115 -14.34 -9.43 -24.29
C ASN A 115 -15.61 -10.01 -24.94
N LEU A 116 -15.45 -11.08 -25.70
CA LEU A 116 -16.58 -11.75 -26.36
C LEU A 116 -17.43 -12.50 -25.32
N PRO A 117 -18.72 -12.17 -25.15
CA PRO A 117 -19.56 -12.81 -24.16
C PRO A 117 -19.80 -14.28 -24.52
N GLY A 118 -19.30 -15.20 -23.68
CA GLY A 118 -19.55 -16.64 -23.83
C GLY A 118 -20.99 -17.07 -23.52
N ASN A 119 -21.81 -16.18 -22.92
CA ASN A 119 -23.22 -16.44 -22.58
C ASN A 119 -24.11 -15.22 -22.93
N PRO A 120 -25.24 -15.41 -23.65
CA PRO A 120 -26.19 -14.36 -24.04
C PRO A 120 -26.90 -13.58 -22.92
N HIS A 121 -26.65 -13.86 -21.63
CA HIS A 121 -27.39 -13.24 -20.51
C HIS A 121 -27.31 -11.70 -20.44
N TRP A 122 -26.29 -11.06 -21.02
CA TRP A 122 -26.21 -9.60 -21.05
C TRP A 122 -27.36 -8.96 -21.88
N MET A 123 -28.02 -9.74 -22.74
CA MET A 123 -29.18 -9.30 -23.51
C MET A 123 -30.44 -9.09 -22.66
N GLU A 124 -30.51 -9.76 -21.51
CA GLU A 124 -31.65 -9.71 -20.57
C GLU A 124 -31.42 -8.71 -19.42
N THR A 125 -30.18 -8.26 -19.23
CA THR A 125 -29.80 -7.27 -18.22
C THR A 125 -29.92 -5.84 -18.75
N GLY A 126 -30.19 -4.88 -17.85
CA GLY A 126 -30.02 -3.46 -18.15
C GLY A 126 -28.56 -3.17 -18.46
N VAL A 127 -28.30 -2.57 -19.63
CA VAL A 127 -26.98 -2.08 -20.02
C VAL A 127 -27.02 -0.57 -20.22
N THR A 128 -25.97 0.09 -19.78
CA THR A 128 -25.77 1.54 -19.96
C THR A 128 -24.43 1.79 -20.62
N LEU A 129 -24.30 2.93 -21.29
CA LEU A 129 -23.00 3.44 -21.70
C LEU A 129 -22.19 3.72 -20.43
N SER A 130 -20.93 3.30 -20.40
CA SER A 130 -20.03 3.60 -19.29
C SER A 130 -19.97 5.12 -19.09
N ARG A 131 -20.07 5.57 -17.83
CA ARG A 131 -19.93 7.00 -17.48
C ARG A 131 -18.55 7.58 -17.81
N PHE A 132 -17.58 6.72 -18.14
CA PHE A 132 -16.24 7.09 -18.59
C PHE A 132 -16.09 7.13 -20.11
N ALA A 133 -17.09 6.69 -20.87
CA ALA A 133 -17.08 6.78 -22.31
C ALA A 133 -17.38 8.21 -22.76
N TYR A 134 -16.61 8.73 -23.72
CA TYR A 134 -16.79 10.07 -24.27
C TYR A 134 -16.57 10.09 -25.79
N GLN A 135 -17.32 10.96 -26.47
CA GLN A 135 -17.18 11.19 -27.90
C GLN A 135 -16.39 12.49 -28.16
N HIS A 136 -15.44 12.44 -29.09
CA HIS A 136 -14.72 13.63 -29.53
C HIS A 136 -14.25 13.49 -30.98
N PRO A 137 -13.92 14.60 -31.67
CA PRO A 137 -13.27 14.53 -32.97
C PRO A 137 -11.82 14.03 -32.82
N TYR A 138 -11.41 13.13 -33.70
CA TYR A 138 -10.04 12.63 -33.84
C TYR A 138 -9.79 12.27 -35.32
N GLU A 139 -8.71 12.79 -35.91
CA GLU A 139 -8.36 12.58 -37.34
C GLU A 139 -9.51 12.83 -38.33
N GLY A 140 -10.35 13.84 -38.06
CA GLY A 140 -11.47 14.21 -38.95
C GLY A 140 -12.69 13.28 -38.88
N THR A 141 -12.73 12.32 -37.96
CA THR A 141 -13.93 11.53 -37.65
C THR A 141 -14.34 11.70 -36.19
N MET A 142 -15.59 11.39 -35.87
CA MET A 142 -16.00 11.22 -34.47
C MET A 142 -15.50 9.88 -33.96
N VAL A 143 -14.96 9.86 -32.75
CA VAL A 143 -14.52 8.64 -32.07
C VAL A 143 -15.17 8.54 -30.70
N LEU A 144 -15.35 7.30 -30.23
CA LEU A 144 -15.72 6.98 -28.86
C LEU A 144 -14.49 6.36 -28.17
N GLU A 145 -14.12 6.94 -27.03
CA GLU A 145 -13.01 6.48 -26.19
C GLU A 145 -13.44 6.37 -24.72
N SER A 146 -12.68 5.59 -23.95
CA SER A 146 -12.86 5.45 -22.51
C SER A 146 -11.50 5.15 -21.86
N PRO A 147 -11.21 5.66 -20.66
CA PRO A 147 -10.03 5.24 -19.88
C PRO A 147 -10.09 3.76 -19.46
N LEU A 148 -11.28 3.15 -19.48
CA LEU A 148 -11.46 1.74 -19.16
C LEU A 148 -11.24 0.83 -20.38
N SER A 149 -11.37 1.36 -21.59
CA SER A 149 -11.17 0.63 -22.84
C SER A 149 -9.74 0.79 -23.37
N LYS A 150 -9.25 -0.25 -24.05
CA LYS A 150 -8.01 -0.23 -24.84
C LYS A 150 -8.28 0.00 -26.34
N PHE A 151 -9.53 0.24 -26.70
CA PHE A 151 -9.96 0.47 -28.08
C PHE A 151 -10.43 1.91 -28.28
N ARG A 152 -10.20 2.43 -29.48
CA ARG A 152 -10.83 3.64 -30.02
C ARG A 152 -11.86 3.22 -31.04
N VAL A 153 -13.12 3.61 -30.88
CA VAL A 153 -14.19 3.26 -31.84
C VAL A 153 -14.47 4.44 -32.74
N LYS A 154 -14.06 4.38 -34.01
CA LYS A 154 -14.42 5.36 -35.04
C LYS A 154 -15.92 5.22 -35.36
N LEU A 155 -16.67 6.30 -35.18
CA LEU A 155 -18.10 6.38 -35.49
C LEU A 155 -18.25 6.88 -36.94
N LEU A 156 -18.52 5.95 -37.85
CA LEU A 156 -18.54 6.20 -39.31
C LEU A 156 -19.89 6.79 -39.79
N ASP A 157 -20.94 6.64 -38.99
CA ASP A 157 -22.29 7.12 -39.31
C ASP A 157 -22.95 7.75 -38.06
N TRP A 158 -23.64 8.88 -38.25
CA TRP A 158 -24.31 9.62 -37.17
C TRP A 158 -25.34 8.77 -36.39
N ARG A 159 -25.89 7.72 -37.03
CA ARG A 159 -26.83 6.79 -36.40
C ARG A 159 -26.18 6.00 -35.26
N ALA A 160 -24.86 5.80 -35.27
CA ALA A 160 -24.13 5.22 -34.15
C ALA A 160 -24.22 6.12 -32.90
N SER A 161 -24.01 7.43 -33.05
CA SER A 161 -24.19 8.40 -31.96
C SER A 161 -25.65 8.45 -31.49
N ALA A 162 -26.63 8.29 -32.38
CA ALA A 162 -28.05 8.22 -32.00
C ALA A 162 -28.40 6.96 -31.17
N LEU A 163 -27.72 5.83 -31.42
CA LEU A 163 -27.83 4.64 -30.57
C LEU A 163 -27.17 4.86 -29.21
N LEU A 164 -25.97 5.45 -29.18
CA LEU A 164 -25.27 5.79 -27.93
C LEU A 164 -26.09 6.73 -27.04
N ALA A 165 -26.81 7.69 -27.61
CA ALA A 165 -27.69 8.60 -26.87
C ALA A 165 -28.83 7.88 -26.13
N GLN A 166 -29.34 6.76 -26.66
CA GLN A 166 -30.36 5.97 -25.99
C GLN A 166 -29.81 5.21 -24.77
N LEU A 167 -28.50 4.96 -24.73
CA LEU A 167 -27.79 4.27 -23.65
C LEU A 167 -27.28 5.21 -22.54
N ALA A 168 -27.66 6.49 -22.57
CA ALA A 168 -27.38 7.42 -21.47
C ALA A 168 -28.15 7.07 -20.19
N GLN A 169 -29.12 6.17 -20.29
CA GLN A 169 -29.81 5.53 -19.17
C GLN A 169 -29.73 4.01 -19.38
N PRO A 170 -29.80 3.19 -18.32
CA PRO A 170 -29.89 1.75 -18.46
C PRO A 170 -31.06 1.34 -19.36
N GLN A 171 -30.80 0.53 -20.38
CA GLN A 171 -31.80 -0.01 -21.32
C GLN A 171 -31.56 -1.51 -21.49
N THR A 172 -32.62 -2.28 -21.72
CA THR A 172 -32.47 -3.66 -22.21
C THR A 172 -32.40 -3.63 -23.75
N LEU A 173 -31.68 -4.58 -24.36
CA LEU A 173 -31.47 -4.57 -25.81
C LEU A 173 -32.77 -4.56 -26.62
N GLY A 174 -33.82 -5.21 -26.13
CA GLY A 174 -35.13 -5.24 -26.78
C GLY A 174 -35.88 -3.91 -26.77
N THR A 175 -35.45 -2.94 -25.96
CA THR A 175 -36.07 -1.60 -25.86
C THR A 175 -35.39 -0.55 -26.73
N ILE A 176 -34.19 -0.83 -27.24
CA ILE A 176 -33.43 0.10 -28.08
C ILE A 176 -34.09 0.18 -29.46
N ALA A 177 -34.47 1.39 -29.86
CA ALA A 177 -35.08 1.64 -31.15
C ALA A 177 -34.00 1.94 -32.21
N PRO A 178 -33.85 1.12 -33.26
CA PRO A 178 -32.91 1.42 -34.34
C PRO A 178 -33.29 2.73 -35.04
N PRO A 179 -32.32 3.63 -35.31
CA PRO A 179 -32.54 4.82 -36.12
C PRO A 179 -33.07 4.48 -37.53
N PRO A 180 -33.69 5.45 -38.25
CA PRO A 180 -34.24 5.20 -39.58
C PRO A 180 -33.23 4.57 -40.54
N TYR A 181 -33.71 3.63 -41.36
CA TYR A 181 -32.92 2.90 -42.36
C TYR A 181 -31.74 2.09 -41.79
N LEU A 182 -31.77 1.76 -40.50
CA LEU A 182 -30.85 0.82 -39.86
C LEU A 182 -31.63 -0.44 -39.45
N GLY A 183 -31.14 -1.61 -39.88
CA GLY A 183 -31.74 -2.89 -39.47
C GLY A 183 -31.47 -3.19 -37.98
N PRO A 184 -32.38 -3.90 -37.30
CA PRO A 184 -32.19 -4.28 -35.89
C PRO A 184 -30.95 -5.15 -35.67
N GLU A 185 -30.58 -5.98 -36.66
CA GLU A 185 -29.37 -6.83 -36.60
C GLU A 185 -28.09 -5.99 -36.58
N THR A 186 -27.99 -4.94 -37.41
CA THR A 186 -26.83 -4.05 -37.44
C THR A 186 -26.71 -3.23 -36.16
N ALA A 187 -27.84 -2.77 -35.61
CA ALA A 187 -27.87 -2.11 -34.31
C ALA A 187 -27.38 -3.05 -33.20
N TYR A 188 -27.84 -4.31 -33.19
CA TYR A 188 -27.40 -5.32 -32.24
C TYR A 188 -25.91 -5.63 -32.35
N GLN A 189 -25.39 -5.82 -33.57
CA GLN A 189 -23.95 -6.05 -33.77
C GLN A 189 -23.10 -4.88 -33.27
N PHE A 190 -23.56 -3.64 -33.46
CA PHE A 190 -22.88 -2.46 -32.91
C PHE A 190 -22.85 -2.46 -31.38
N LEU A 191 -23.95 -2.84 -30.72
CA LEU A 191 -24.00 -2.96 -29.27
C LEU A 191 -23.09 -4.09 -28.76
N ASN A 192 -23.02 -5.21 -29.48
CA ASN A 192 -22.09 -6.29 -29.18
C ASN A 192 -20.63 -5.82 -29.33
N LEU A 193 -20.31 -5.00 -30.35
CA LEU A 193 -18.99 -4.39 -30.50
C LEU A 193 -18.63 -3.52 -29.30
N LEU A 194 -19.56 -2.66 -28.84
CA LEU A 194 -19.37 -1.80 -27.68
C LEU A 194 -19.19 -2.59 -26.37
N TRP A 195 -19.94 -3.68 -26.20
CA TRP A 195 -19.75 -4.60 -25.08
C TRP A 195 -18.35 -5.23 -25.12
N ALA A 196 -17.98 -5.83 -26.26
CA ALA A 196 -16.72 -6.53 -26.42
C ALA A 196 -15.50 -5.62 -26.23
N THR A 197 -15.65 -4.33 -26.54
CA THR A 197 -14.60 -3.32 -26.38
C THR A 197 -14.67 -2.57 -25.05
N GLY A 198 -15.58 -2.95 -24.14
CA GLY A 198 -15.64 -2.44 -22.77
C GLY A 198 -16.26 -1.04 -22.62
N PHE A 199 -17.13 -0.64 -23.54
CA PHE A 199 -17.85 0.65 -23.47
C PHE A 199 -19.21 0.55 -22.78
N LEU A 200 -19.78 -0.65 -22.68
CA LEU A 200 -21.03 -0.90 -21.96
C LEU A 200 -20.75 -1.40 -20.53
N ALA A 201 -21.60 -0.99 -19.60
CA ALA A 201 -21.59 -1.45 -18.22
C ALA A 201 -22.96 -2.06 -17.85
N SER A 202 -22.95 -3.04 -16.95
CA SER A 202 -24.16 -3.56 -16.31
C SER A 202 -24.63 -2.64 -15.17
N ASP A 203 -25.82 -2.89 -14.64
CA ASP A 203 -26.48 -2.07 -13.59
C ASP A 203 -25.68 -1.90 -12.28
N HIS A 204 -24.57 -2.63 -12.08
CA HIS A 204 -23.77 -2.59 -10.87
C HIS A 204 -22.30 -2.28 -11.14
N GLU A 205 -21.92 -1.02 -10.93
CA GLU A 205 -20.53 -0.58 -10.94
C GLU A 205 -19.81 -1.00 -9.64
N PRO A 206 -18.59 -1.57 -9.71
CA PRO A 206 -17.81 -1.90 -8.52
C PRO A 206 -17.57 -0.67 -7.64
N VAL A 207 -17.63 -0.81 -6.31
CA VAL A 207 -17.42 0.31 -5.36
C VAL A 207 -16.09 1.04 -5.61
N SER A 208 -15.04 0.31 -5.97
CA SER A 208 -13.74 0.90 -6.32
C SER A 208 -13.80 1.83 -7.54
N LEU A 209 -14.68 1.54 -8.50
CA LEU A 209 -14.86 2.36 -9.69
C LEU A 209 -15.79 3.56 -9.42
N GLN A 210 -16.76 3.43 -8.50
CA GLN A 210 -17.66 4.52 -8.08
C GLN A 210 -16.92 5.75 -7.49
N LEU A 211 -15.76 5.54 -6.88
CA LEU A 211 -14.93 6.61 -6.29
C LEU A 211 -14.22 7.50 -7.33
N TRP A 212 -14.16 7.07 -8.59
CA TRP A 212 -13.46 7.82 -9.64
C TRP A 212 -14.37 8.83 -10.30
N ASP A 213 -13.97 10.09 -10.36
CA ASP A 213 -14.58 11.06 -11.27
C ASP A 213 -14.11 10.86 -12.71
N PHE A 214 -14.95 11.25 -13.68
CA PHE A 214 -14.67 11.13 -15.12
C PHE A 214 -13.29 11.71 -15.48
N HIS A 215 -13.05 12.97 -15.11
CA HIS A 215 -11.83 13.69 -15.47
C HIS A 215 -10.59 13.13 -14.76
N ASN A 216 -10.74 12.63 -13.52
CA ASN A 216 -9.64 12.03 -12.76
C ASN A 216 -9.14 10.73 -13.41
N LEU A 217 -10.06 9.83 -13.77
CA LEU A 217 -9.69 8.58 -14.42
C LEU A 217 -9.22 8.79 -15.86
N LEU A 218 -9.84 9.73 -16.58
CA LEU A 218 -9.39 10.11 -17.92
C LEU A 218 -7.95 10.65 -17.89
N PHE A 219 -7.67 11.61 -17.01
CA PHE A 219 -6.34 12.18 -16.86
C PHE A 219 -5.30 11.13 -16.43
N HIS A 220 -5.65 10.27 -15.47
CA HIS A 220 -4.78 9.17 -15.06
C HIS A 220 -4.46 8.25 -16.23
N SER A 221 -5.49 7.80 -16.95
CA SER A 221 -5.31 6.88 -18.07
C SER A 221 -4.56 7.50 -19.23
N ARG A 222 -4.67 8.81 -19.47
CA ARG A 222 -4.03 9.50 -20.61
C ARG A 222 -2.63 10.01 -20.29
N SER A 223 -2.24 10.06 -19.02
CA SER A 223 -0.88 10.42 -18.60
C SER A 223 0.02 9.20 -18.32
N ARG A 224 -0.47 7.99 -18.59
CA ARG A 224 0.19 6.70 -18.31
C ARG A 224 0.07 5.76 -19.50
N LEU A 225 1.20 5.18 -19.91
CA LEU A 225 1.25 4.19 -20.99
C LEU A 225 0.44 2.93 -20.67
N GLY A 226 0.03 2.21 -21.71
CA GLY A 226 -0.61 0.88 -21.61
C GLY A 226 -2.12 0.86 -21.81
N ARG A 227 -2.77 2.02 -21.99
CA ARG A 227 -4.22 2.13 -22.29
C ARG A 227 -4.54 3.10 -23.44
N HIS A 228 -3.55 3.73 -24.03
CA HIS A 228 -3.71 4.65 -25.16
C HIS A 228 -2.44 4.67 -26.02
N ASP A 229 -2.57 5.22 -27.22
CA ASP A 229 -1.54 5.39 -28.25
C ASP A 229 -1.04 6.84 -28.40
N TYR A 230 -1.67 7.82 -27.72
CA TYR A 230 -1.21 9.22 -27.79
C TYR A 230 0.30 9.35 -27.46
N PRO A 231 1.07 10.11 -28.27
CA PRO A 231 2.52 10.20 -28.10
C PRO A 231 2.89 10.79 -26.73
N GLY A 232 4.02 10.34 -26.18
CA GLY A 232 4.58 10.88 -24.94
C GLY A 232 5.38 12.16 -25.15
N THR A 233 6.06 12.25 -26.30
CA THR A 233 6.90 13.37 -26.71
C THR A 233 6.68 13.69 -28.18
N ASP A 234 6.84 14.95 -28.53
CA ASP A 234 6.73 15.44 -29.91
C ASP A 234 7.82 16.50 -30.11
N LEU A 235 8.61 16.37 -31.16
CA LEU A 235 9.73 17.27 -31.46
C LEU A 235 9.42 18.24 -32.61
N ASN A 236 8.17 18.24 -33.11
CA ASN A 236 7.76 18.96 -34.31
C ASN A 236 7.33 20.41 -34.00
N VAL A 237 8.24 21.20 -33.41
CA VAL A 237 8.00 22.62 -33.09
C VAL A 237 9.14 23.48 -33.65
N ASP A 238 8.78 24.39 -34.57
CA ASP A 238 9.71 25.15 -35.40
C ASP A 238 10.45 26.30 -34.66
N ASN A 239 9.90 26.82 -33.55
CA ASN A 239 10.46 27.98 -32.83
C ASN A 239 10.57 27.76 -31.30
N TRP A 240 11.79 27.58 -30.77
CA TRP A 240 12.03 27.40 -29.33
C TRP A 240 12.09 28.73 -28.55
N SER A 241 12.36 29.83 -29.24
CA SER A 241 12.51 31.19 -28.69
C SER A 241 11.17 31.84 -28.34
N ASP A 242 10.06 31.38 -28.93
CA ASP A 242 8.70 31.86 -28.64
C ASP A 242 8.31 31.64 -27.15
N PHE A 243 8.97 30.68 -26.48
CA PHE A 243 8.80 30.44 -25.05
C PHE A 243 10.16 30.57 -24.33
N PRO A 244 10.59 31.79 -23.97
CA PRO A 244 11.91 32.02 -23.37
C PRO A 244 12.07 31.34 -22.00
N VAL A 245 13.32 31.18 -21.57
CA VAL A 245 13.69 30.49 -20.32
C VAL A 245 13.15 31.19 -19.06
N VAL A 246 13.03 32.51 -19.11
CA VAL A 246 12.37 33.34 -18.10
C VAL A 246 11.32 34.19 -18.81
N LYS A 247 10.20 34.44 -18.13
CA LYS A 247 9.13 35.28 -18.66
C LYS A 247 9.65 36.71 -18.92
N PRO A 248 9.27 37.36 -20.04
CA PRO A 248 9.57 38.77 -20.24
C PRO A 248 8.97 39.64 -19.11
N PRO A 249 9.58 40.79 -18.77
CA PRO A 249 9.08 41.66 -17.71
C PRO A 249 7.62 42.04 -17.90
N MET A 250 6.82 41.93 -16.83
CA MET A 250 5.39 42.23 -16.85
C MET A 250 5.07 43.68 -16.44
N SER A 251 6.03 44.39 -15.84
CA SER A 251 5.85 45.76 -15.36
C SER A 251 7.19 46.49 -15.27
N ASP A 252 7.17 47.81 -15.51
CA ASP A 252 8.33 48.69 -15.29
C ASP A 252 8.51 49.06 -13.80
N ARG A 253 7.56 48.69 -12.92
CA ARG A 253 7.61 48.95 -11.47
C ARG A 253 8.36 47.83 -10.77
N ILE A 254 9.68 47.96 -10.71
CA ILE A 254 10.60 46.96 -10.17
C ILE A 254 10.95 47.23 -8.70
N VAL A 255 10.89 46.19 -7.87
CA VAL A 255 11.37 46.18 -6.50
C VAL A 255 12.51 45.15 -6.37
N PRO A 256 13.78 45.56 -6.15
CA PRO A 256 14.88 44.61 -6.00
C PRO A 256 14.77 43.82 -4.69
N LEU A 257 15.11 42.54 -4.72
CA LEU A 257 15.09 41.68 -3.53
C LEU A 257 16.50 41.49 -2.92
N PRO A 258 16.63 41.50 -1.58
CA PRO A 258 17.90 41.18 -0.91
C PRO A 258 18.35 39.74 -1.15
N ARG A 259 19.66 39.53 -1.38
CA ARG A 259 20.24 38.20 -1.57
C ARG A 259 20.89 37.69 -0.26
N PRO A 260 20.57 36.47 0.20
CA PRO A 260 21.20 35.89 1.39
C PRO A 260 22.64 35.44 1.11
N ASN A 261 23.45 35.37 2.16
CA ASN A 261 24.79 34.78 2.08
C ASN A 261 24.71 33.24 2.13
N LEU A 262 24.73 32.60 0.96
CA LEU A 262 24.61 31.14 0.87
C LEU A 262 25.78 30.38 1.51
N GLU A 263 26.99 30.90 1.50
CA GLU A 263 28.14 30.23 2.12
C GLU A 263 27.97 30.14 3.65
N ALA A 264 27.44 31.20 4.26
CA ALA A 264 27.10 31.20 5.67
C ALA A 264 25.94 30.24 5.97
N LEU A 265 24.90 30.23 5.13
CA LEU A 265 23.76 29.31 5.29
C LEU A 265 24.17 27.84 5.16
N MET A 266 25.05 27.49 4.23
CA MET A 266 25.53 26.10 4.08
C MET A 266 26.19 25.55 5.36
N SER A 267 26.67 26.42 6.25
CA SER A 267 27.30 26.04 7.53
C SER A 267 26.36 26.14 8.72
N ASN A 268 25.36 27.04 8.68
CA ASN A 268 24.57 27.45 9.84
C ASN A 268 23.07 27.08 9.73
N ASP A 269 22.60 26.69 8.56
CA ASP A 269 21.20 26.33 8.34
C ASP A 269 20.88 24.99 9.03
N ALA A 270 19.63 24.84 9.48
CA ALA A 270 19.19 23.59 10.08
C ALA A 270 19.40 22.42 9.12
N THR A 271 19.74 21.25 9.67
CA THR A 271 20.04 20.08 8.84
C THR A 271 18.82 19.68 8.01
N LEU A 272 19.02 18.96 6.90
CA LEU A 272 17.90 18.46 6.10
C LEU A 272 16.95 17.59 6.95
N THR A 273 17.50 16.76 7.84
CA THR A 273 16.70 15.94 8.76
C THR A 273 15.86 16.82 9.68
N GLU A 274 16.47 17.83 10.29
CA GLU A 274 15.75 18.76 11.15
C GLU A 274 14.66 19.53 10.39
N ALA A 275 14.95 20.03 9.19
CA ALA A 275 13.97 20.68 8.33
C ALA A 275 12.78 19.77 8.02
N ILE A 276 13.02 18.48 7.71
CA ILE A 276 11.95 17.52 7.39
C ILE A 276 11.09 17.21 8.63
N GLU A 277 11.72 16.95 9.77
CA GLU A 277 11.04 16.56 11.01
C GLU A 277 10.30 17.74 11.67
N THR A 278 10.82 18.96 11.53
CA THR A 278 10.21 20.17 12.12
C THR A 278 9.17 20.83 11.22
N ARG A 279 9.20 20.55 9.91
CA ARG A 279 8.28 21.17 8.94
C ARG A 279 6.83 20.89 9.30
N LYS A 280 6.04 21.97 9.33
CA LYS A 280 4.61 21.96 9.59
C LYS A 280 3.87 22.86 8.63
N SER A 281 2.55 22.66 8.53
CA SER A 281 1.65 23.58 7.85
C SER A 281 1.08 24.54 8.88
N VAL A 282 1.53 25.79 8.86
CA VAL A 282 1.14 26.84 9.82
C VAL A 282 0.19 27.82 9.13
N ARG A 283 -0.92 28.13 9.79
CA ARG A 283 -2.04 28.94 9.23
C ARG A 283 -2.44 30.12 10.11
N GLU A 284 -1.69 30.33 11.19
CA GLU A 284 -1.81 31.47 12.10
C GLU A 284 -0.58 32.35 11.91
N TYR A 285 -0.78 33.67 11.91
CA TYR A 285 0.23 34.64 11.50
C TYR A 285 0.31 35.79 12.49
N ASP A 286 1.51 36.33 12.70
CA ASP A 286 1.72 37.53 13.51
C ASP A 286 1.47 38.80 12.65
N ASP A 287 0.24 39.31 12.66
CA ASP A 287 -0.09 40.54 11.92
C ASP A 287 0.58 41.79 12.52
N ASP A 288 1.04 41.76 13.78
CA ASP A 288 1.79 42.85 14.40
C ASP A 288 3.26 42.84 13.95
N ASN A 289 3.81 41.65 13.67
CA ASN A 289 5.16 41.46 13.11
C ASN A 289 5.10 40.68 11.78
N PRO A 290 4.59 41.30 10.69
CA PRO A 290 4.42 40.59 9.43
C PRO A 290 5.75 40.24 8.76
N ILE A 291 5.71 39.28 7.85
CA ILE A 291 6.88 38.91 7.05
C ILE A 291 7.53 40.13 6.37
N THR A 292 8.86 40.20 6.37
CA THR A 292 9.60 41.30 5.73
C THR A 292 9.98 40.98 4.29
N ILE A 293 10.30 42.02 3.51
CA ILE A 293 10.83 41.86 2.15
C ILE A 293 12.16 41.08 2.13
N GLU A 294 12.98 41.18 3.17
CA GLU A 294 14.20 40.39 3.33
C GLU A 294 13.89 38.90 3.46
N GLN A 295 12.91 38.54 4.30
CA GLN A 295 12.48 37.15 4.48
C GLN A 295 11.81 36.59 3.22
N LEU A 296 10.95 37.36 2.55
CA LEU A 296 10.35 36.94 1.29
C LEU A 296 11.40 36.77 0.19
N GLY A 297 12.36 37.71 0.11
CA GLY A 297 13.48 37.66 -0.83
C GLY A 297 14.37 36.43 -0.62
N GLU A 298 14.79 36.18 0.62
CA GLU A 298 15.61 35.02 0.95
C GLU A 298 14.90 33.69 0.61
N LEU A 299 13.61 33.55 0.93
CA LEU A 299 12.82 32.37 0.61
C LEU A 299 12.81 32.10 -0.91
N LEU A 300 12.47 33.11 -1.71
CA LEU A 300 12.42 33.01 -3.17
C LEU A 300 13.81 32.74 -3.78
N TYR A 301 14.87 33.31 -3.20
CA TYR A 301 16.24 33.07 -3.64
C TYR A 301 16.67 31.62 -3.40
N ARG A 302 16.43 31.10 -2.19
CA ARG A 302 16.78 29.74 -1.78
C ARG A 302 15.94 28.70 -2.54
N ALA A 303 14.66 28.97 -2.80
CA ALA A 303 13.73 27.99 -3.36
C ALA A 303 13.60 27.99 -4.89
N ALA A 304 13.68 29.15 -5.57
CA ALA A 304 13.17 29.26 -6.94
C ALA A 304 14.02 30.04 -7.95
N ARG A 305 15.15 30.65 -7.54
CA ARG A 305 16.00 31.46 -8.46
C ARG A 305 16.54 30.68 -9.66
N VAL A 306 16.94 31.38 -10.71
CA VAL A 306 17.84 30.82 -11.73
C VAL A 306 19.26 30.79 -11.17
N THR A 307 19.86 29.60 -11.07
CA THR A 307 21.24 29.44 -10.61
C THR A 307 22.25 29.53 -11.75
N LYS A 308 21.87 29.06 -12.94
CA LYS A 308 22.69 29.09 -14.16
C LYS A 308 21.81 29.03 -15.40
N LEU A 309 22.14 29.82 -16.43
CA LEU A 309 21.63 29.64 -17.80
C LEU A 309 22.53 28.66 -18.56
N LEU A 310 21.92 27.80 -19.37
CA LEU A 310 22.60 26.76 -20.12
C LEU A 310 22.28 26.88 -21.61
N SER A 311 23.33 26.76 -22.43
CA SER A 311 23.19 26.47 -23.86
C SER A 311 22.78 25.01 -24.10
N PRO A 312 22.22 24.67 -25.27
CA PRO A 312 21.94 23.28 -25.64
C PRO A 312 23.18 22.37 -25.62
N GLU A 313 24.35 22.90 -25.98
CA GLU A 313 25.61 22.17 -25.91
C GLU A 313 25.98 21.79 -24.47
N GLU A 314 25.85 22.71 -23.52
CA GLU A 314 26.08 22.43 -22.10
C GLU A 314 25.08 21.43 -21.52
N ARG A 315 23.84 21.42 -22.02
CA ARG A 315 22.78 20.51 -21.56
C ARG A 315 22.95 19.10 -22.11
N PHE A 316 23.11 18.95 -23.42
CA PHE A 316 23.07 17.64 -24.08
C PHE A 316 24.48 17.07 -24.35
N GLY A 317 25.54 17.87 -24.19
CA GLY A 317 26.92 17.43 -24.37
C GLY A 317 27.16 16.78 -25.74
N LYS A 318 27.68 15.56 -25.76
CA LYS A 318 27.96 14.83 -27.02
C LYS A 318 26.71 14.52 -27.85
N LEU A 319 25.53 14.41 -27.23
CA LEU A 319 24.26 14.22 -27.93
C LEU A 319 23.84 15.47 -28.71
N TRP A 320 24.30 16.65 -28.29
CA TRP A 320 24.08 17.88 -29.07
C TRP A 320 24.80 17.81 -30.41
N GLN A 321 26.08 17.45 -30.42
CA GLN A 321 26.87 17.41 -31.66
C GLN A 321 26.36 16.39 -32.68
N GLN A 322 25.69 15.33 -32.23
CA GLN A 322 25.08 14.31 -33.10
C GLN A 322 23.76 14.77 -33.72
N ASN A 323 22.96 15.56 -32.99
CA ASN A 323 21.64 16.01 -33.45
C ASN A 323 21.62 17.45 -33.99
N LYS A 324 22.69 18.23 -33.77
CA LYS A 324 22.82 19.61 -34.24
C LYS A 324 22.51 19.79 -35.74
N PRO A 325 22.98 18.91 -36.66
CA PRO A 325 22.63 19.04 -38.08
C PRO A 325 21.13 18.90 -38.34
N VAL A 326 20.41 18.08 -37.55
CA VAL A 326 18.95 17.88 -37.68
C VAL A 326 18.20 19.13 -37.25
N PHE A 327 18.64 19.80 -36.18
CA PHE A 327 18.07 21.09 -35.75
C PHE A 327 18.39 22.22 -36.74
N GLU A 328 19.62 22.27 -37.28
CA GLU A 328 20.03 23.24 -38.31
C GLU A 328 19.26 23.05 -39.63
N GLU A 329 19.01 21.81 -40.05
CA GLU A 329 18.29 21.46 -41.28
C GLU A 329 16.77 21.69 -41.15
N ALA A 330 16.21 21.46 -39.96
CA ALA A 330 14.82 21.76 -39.63
C ALA A 330 14.56 23.27 -39.40
N GLY A 331 15.60 24.10 -39.37
CA GLY A 331 15.47 25.56 -39.18
C GLY A 331 15.01 25.97 -37.77
N VAL A 332 15.16 25.07 -36.79
CA VAL A 332 14.66 25.22 -35.42
C VAL A 332 15.66 26.06 -34.61
N ASP A 333 15.20 27.09 -33.90
CA ASP A 333 16.10 27.89 -33.06
C ASP A 333 16.61 27.09 -31.83
N GLU A 334 17.82 27.41 -31.37
CA GLU A 334 18.54 26.60 -30.38
C GLU A 334 17.95 26.69 -28.96
N GLY A 335 17.17 27.74 -28.64
CA GLY A 335 16.63 28.01 -27.30
C GLY A 335 17.66 28.05 -26.15
N GLU A 336 17.22 28.43 -24.95
CA GLU A 336 18.03 28.40 -23.72
C GLU A 336 17.38 27.54 -22.64
N PHE A 337 18.18 27.02 -21.70
CA PHE A 337 17.73 26.27 -20.52
C PHE A 337 18.23 26.90 -19.22
N SER A 338 17.70 26.47 -18.07
CA SER A 338 18.15 26.96 -16.76
C SER A 338 18.37 25.81 -15.77
N HIS A 339 19.22 26.03 -14.78
CA HIS A 339 19.20 25.31 -13.50
C HIS A 339 18.48 26.15 -12.45
N ARG A 340 17.69 25.49 -11.59
CA ARG A 340 17.05 26.09 -10.42
C ARG A 340 17.24 25.19 -9.18
N PRO A 341 16.96 25.67 -7.94
CA PRO A 341 17.13 24.91 -6.70
C PRO A 341 16.15 23.73 -6.50
N TYR A 342 15.38 23.36 -7.52
CA TYR A 342 14.45 22.23 -7.49
C TYR A 342 14.53 21.48 -8.83
N PRO A 343 14.29 20.16 -8.87
CA PRO A 343 14.31 19.42 -10.12
C PRO A 343 13.11 19.80 -11.01
N GLY A 344 13.36 19.91 -12.32
CA GLY A 344 12.34 20.15 -13.34
C GLY A 344 12.47 19.17 -14.51
N GLY A 345 11.37 18.53 -14.88
CA GLY A 345 11.26 17.60 -16.00
C GLY A 345 11.74 18.25 -17.30
N GLY A 346 12.69 17.59 -17.97
CA GLY A 346 13.31 18.11 -19.18
C GLY A 346 14.03 19.45 -18.99
N ALA A 347 14.37 19.87 -17.76
CA ALA A 347 15.02 21.16 -17.46
C ALA A 347 14.32 22.38 -18.10
N MET A 348 13.00 22.30 -18.33
CA MET A 348 12.25 23.35 -19.04
C MET A 348 11.88 24.52 -18.13
N TYR A 349 11.60 24.22 -16.86
CA TYR A 349 11.22 25.16 -15.79
C TYR A 349 10.10 26.11 -16.21
N GLU A 350 8.94 25.54 -16.47
CA GLU A 350 7.74 26.24 -16.94
C GLU A 350 7.00 27.03 -15.85
N LEU A 351 7.35 26.83 -14.57
CA LEU A 351 6.67 27.46 -13.45
C LEU A 351 7.15 28.90 -13.21
N GLU A 352 6.19 29.79 -12.95
CA GLU A 352 6.40 31.16 -12.48
C GLU A 352 5.74 31.37 -11.11
N ILE A 353 6.19 32.37 -10.34
CA ILE A 353 5.70 32.64 -8.99
C ILE A 353 5.18 34.08 -8.92
N TYR A 354 3.95 34.22 -8.44
CA TYR A 354 3.28 35.50 -8.26
C TYR A 354 2.93 35.72 -6.79
N PRO A 355 3.75 36.51 -6.06
CA PRO A 355 3.38 36.94 -4.71
C PRO A 355 2.17 37.89 -4.74
N VAL A 356 1.04 37.43 -4.20
CA VAL A 356 -0.12 38.23 -3.85
C VAL A 356 0.05 38.67 -2.40
N VAL A 357 0.43 39.93 -2.21
CA VAL A 357 0.82 40.50 -0.92
C VAL A 357 -0.37 41.22 -0.31
N ARG A 358 -0.83 40.75 0.86
CA ARG A 358 -1.76 41.49 1.75
C ARG A 358 -0.97 42.35 2.72
N LEU A 359 -0.02 41.74 3.42
CA LEU A 359 0.76 42.37 4.49
C LEU A 359 2.22 41.92 4.38
N CYS A 360 3.14 42.85 4.16
CA CYS A 360 4.58 42.57 4.17
C CYS A 360 5.34 43.86 4.46
N GLN A 361 6.27 43.82 5.42
CA GLN A 361 7.08 44.99 5.74
C GLN A 361 8.04 45.29 4.58
N GLY A 362 7.92 46.48 4.00
CA GLY A 362 8.75 46.92 2.87
C GLY A 362 8.09 46.73 1.49
N LEU A 363 6.91 46.14 1.40
CA LEU A 363 6.13 45.99 0.16
C LEU A 363 4.71 46.56 0.31
N SER A 364 4.22 47.22 -0.73
CA SER A 364 2.80 47.61 -0.81
C SER A 364 1.89 46.41 -1.08
N GLN A 365 0.65 46.49 -0.63
CA GLN A 365 -0.38 45.51 -0.99
C GLN A 365 -0.59 45.44 -2.51
N GLY A 366 -0.66 44.24 -3.07
CA GLY A 366 -0.80 44.06 -4.52
C GLY A 366 -0.39 42.68 -5.03
N VAL A 367 -0.48 42.51 -6.35
CA VAL A 367 0.01 41.30 -7.07
C VAL A 367 1.33 41.63 -7.74
N TYR A 368 2.32 40.78 -7.49
CA TYR A 368 3.66 40.88 -8.05
C TYR A 368 3.98 39.63 -8.87
N HIS A 369 4.89 39.77 -9.84
CA HIS A 369 5.57 38.66 -10.50
C HIS A 369 7.02 38.62 -10.01
N TYR A 370 7.52 37.43 -9.67
CA TYR A 370 8.91 37.23 -9.27
C TYR A 370 9.76 36.90 -10.49
N ASP A 371 10.74 37.77 -10.81
CA ASP A 371 11.77 37.49 -11.81
C ASP A 371 12.91 36.68 -11.17
N PRO A 372 13.03 35.37 -11.49
CA PRO A 372 13.98 34.48 -10.84
C PRO A 372 15.43 34.68 -11.32
N LEU A 373 15.66 35.38 -12.46
CA LEU A 373 17.00 35.60 -13.00
C LEU A 373 17.65 36.83 -12.37
N ASN A 374 16.93 37.96 -12.35
CA ASN A 374 17.46 39.19 -11.77
C ASN A 374 17.26 39.24 -10.24
N HIS A 375 16.38 38.40 -9.70
CA HIS A 375 15.99 38.35 -8.29
C HIS A 375 15.33 39.66 -7.84
N GLN A 376 14.15 39.94 -8.40
CA GLN A 376 13.37 41.15 -8.18
C GLN A 376 11.86 40.86 -8.31
N LEU A 377 11.02 41.75 -7.77
CA LEU A 377 9.56 41.71 -7.94
C LEU A 377 9.09 42.79 -8.91
N GLU A 378 8.14 42.43 -9.76
CA GLU A 378 7.51 43.32 -10.73
C GLU A 378 6.06 43.56 -10.29
N GLN A 379 5.70 44.79 -9.92
CA GLN A 379 4.35 45.08 -9.43
C GLN A 379 3.36 45.17 -10.60
N ILE A 380 2.44 44.21 -10.70
CA ILE A 380 1.43 44.11 -11.75
C ILE A 380 0.17 44.90 -11.36
N VAL A 381 -0.34 44.61 -10.16
CA VAL A 381 -1.57 45.22 -9.63
C VAL A 381 -1.27 45.86 -8.29
N GLU A 382 -1.66 47.12 -8.14
CA GLU A 382 -1.72 47.81 -6.85
C GLU A 382 -3.20 47.92 -6.47
N SER A 383 -3.60 47.34 -5.34
CA SER A 383 -4.98 47.41 -4.87
C SER A 383 -5.05 47.56 -3.36
N LYS A 384 -6.06 48.31 -2.90
CA LYS A 384 -6.41 48.49 -1.49
C LYS A 384 -7.65 47.69 -1.09
N ASP A 385 -8.31 47.06 -2.06
CA ASP A 385 -9.42 46.15 -1.83
C ASP A 385 -8.91 44.79 -1.35
N ASP A 386 -9.80 43.89 -0.93
CA ASP A 386 -9.42 42.53 -0.52
C ASP A 386 -8.75 41.78 -1.70
N ILE A 387 -7.42 41.73 -1.67
CA ILE A 387 -6.60 41.24 -2.77
C ILE A 387 -6.79 39.73 -2.99
N PHE A 388 -7.16 38.97 -1.96
CA PHE A 388 -7.35 37.53 -2.06
C PHE A 388 -8.71 37.15 -2.67
N ALA A 389 -9.75 37.94 -2.36
CA ALA A 389 -11.04 37.81 -3.01
C ALA A 389 -10.94 38.12 -4.51
N VAL A 390 -10.15 39.14 -4.86
CA VAL A 390 -9.88 39.51 -6.25
C VAL A 390 -9.03 38.46 -6.96
N SER A 391 -8.03 37.88 -6.28
CA SER A 391 -7.13 36.86 -6.85
C SER A 391 -7.68 35.43 -6.85
N GLY A 392 -8.94 35.21 -6.44
CA GLY A 392 -9.60 33.92 -6.63
C GLY A 392 -9.12 32.78 -5.72
N SER A 393 -8.60 33.06 -4.52
CA SER A 393 -8.23 32.01 -3.56
C SER A 393 -9.18 32.02 -2.35
N PRO A 394 -10.18 31.10 -2.29
CA PRO A 394 -11.10 31.00 -1.16
C PRO A 394 -10.39 30.68 0.16
N LEU A 395 -9.31 29.89 0.08
CA LEU A 395 -8.51 29.52 1.25
C LEU A 395 -7.75 30.73 1.80
N ALA A 396 -7.07 31.50 0.94
CA ALA A 396 -6.37 32.71 1.36
C ALA A 396 -7.35 33.77 1.87
N SER A 397 -8.51 33.93 1.22
CA SER A 397 -9.57 34.84 1.68
C SER A 397 -10.08 34.49 3.07
N LYS A 398 -10.17 33.19 3.39
CA LYS A 398 -10.61 32.70 4.71
C LYS A 398 -9.53 32.84 5.79
N LEU A 399 -8.27 32.55 5.44
CA LEU A 399 -7.17 32.49 6.41
C LEU A 399 -6.44 33.82 6.59
N GLY A 400 -6.52 34.74 5.63
CA GLY A 400 -5.85 36.02 5.67
C GLY A 400 -4.32 35.92 5.82
N PRO A 401 -3.59 35.15 4.99
CA PRO A 401 -2.12 35.11 5.07
C PRO A 401 -1.48 36.46 4.78
N HIS A 402 -0.22 36.62 5.14
CA HIS A 402 0.57 37.81 4.79
C HIS A 402 0.82 37.86 3.29
N VAL A 403 1.24 36.72 2.72
CA VAL A 403 1.54 36.57 1.30
C VAL A 403 0.95 35.24 0.81
N LEU A 404 0.27 35.26 -0.33
CA LEU A 404 -0.08 34.07 -1.12
C LEU A 404 0.85 34.01 -2.33
N LEU A 405 1.65 32.95 -2.44
CA LEU A 405 2.41 32.64 -3.65
C LEU A 405 1.51 31.85 -4.60
N VAL A 406 1.04 32.48 -5.66
CA VAL A 406 0.34 31.78 -6.75
C VAL A 406 1.41 31.25 -7.72
N ILE A 407 1.42 29.94 -7.93
CA ILE A 407 2.33 29.26 -8.84
C ILE A 407 1.58 29.06 -10.16
N THR A 408 2.06 29.64 -11.24
CA THR A 408 1.51 29.46 -12.59
C THR A 408 2.42 28.57 -13.43
N ALA A 409 1.91 28.07 -14.55
CA ALA A 409 2.70 27.31 -15.53
C ALA A 409 2.53 27.91 -16.93
N ARG A 410 3.64 28.25 -17.58
CA ARG A 410 3.68 28.63 -19.01
C ARG A 410 3.64 27.37 -19.86
N PHE A 411 2.45 26.90 -20.23
CA PHE A 411 2.25 25.57 -20.79
C PHE A 411 3.10 25.31 -22.04
N GLY A 412 3.18 26.28 -22.97
CA GLY A 412 3.95 26.14 -24.20
C GLY A 412 5.44 25.84 -23.98
N ARG A 413 6.01 26.26 -22.83
CA ARG A 413 7.40 25.97 -22.47
C ARG A 413 7.65 24.47 -22.27
N LEU A 414 6.67 23.73 -21.72
CA LEU A 414 6.79 22.29 -21.46
C LEU A 414 6.08 21.43 -22.52
N PHE A 415 4.88 21.84 -22.94
CA PHE A 415 4.00 21.09 -23.82
C PHE A 415 4.56 20.95 -25.24
N ARG A 416 5.52 21.81 -25.62
CA ARG A 416 6.24 21.70 -26.89
C ARG A 416 7.09 20.43 -27.00
N LEU A 417 7.53 19.87 -25.87
CA LEU A 417 8.37 18.67 -25.83
C LEU A 417 7.58 17.44 -25.37
N TYR A 418 6.76 17.62 -24.34
CA TYR A 418 5.96 16.55 -23.76
C TYR A 418 4.51 16.69 -24.23
N ARG A 419 3.91 15.56 -24.62
CA ARG A 419 2.49 15.50 -24.99
C ARG A 419 1.68 14.94 -23.85
N SER A 420 1.03 13.79 -24.02
CA SER A 420 0.12 13.12 -23.07
C SER A 420 0.47 13.18 -21.57
N VAL A 421 1.75 13.36 -21.21
CA VAL A 421 2.25 13.47 -19.82
C VAL A 421 2.52 14.88 -19.30
N ALA A 422 2.43 15.92 -20.14
CA ALA A 422 2.98 17.25 -19.83
C ALA A 422 2.31 17.93 -18.63
N TYR A 423 0.99 17.98 -18.56
CA TYR A 423 0.29 18.56 -17.40
C TYR A 423 0.51 17.74 -16.12
N ALA A 424 0.69 16.42 -16.23
CA ALA A 424 1.05 15.57 -15.09
C ALA A 424 2.48 15.86 -14.58
N LEU A 425 3.38 16.32 -15.45
CA LEU A 425 4.70 16.82 -15.04
C LEU A 425 4.57 18.17 -14.34
N VAL A 426 3.76 19.10 -14.86
CA VAL A 426 3.49 20.40 -14.21
C VAL A 426 3.06 20.20 -12.75
N LEU A 427 2.06 19.36 -12.49
CA LEU A 427 1.56 19.10 -11.13
C LEU A 427 2.63 18.48 -10.20
N LYS A 428 3.51 17.63 -10.74
CA LYS A 428 4.65 17.09 -9.98
C LYS A 428 5.67 18.19 -9.66
N HIS A 429 5.96 19.08 -10.61
CA HIS A 429 6.86 20.21 -10.38
C HIS A 429 6.30 21.18 -9.34
N VAL A 430 4.98 21.41 -9.32
CA VAL A 430 4.31 22.19 -8.27
C VAL A 430 4.54 21.55 -6.91
N GLY A 431 4.29 20.23 -6.76
CA GLY A 431 4.52 19.53 -5.49
C GLY A 431 5.98 19.55 -5.04
N VAL A 432 6.93 19.40 -5.98
CA VAL A 432 8.37 19.53 -5.74
C VAL A 432 8.71 20.94 -5.23
N LEU A 433 8.22 21.99 -5.89
CA LEU A 433 8.45 23.37 -5.50
C LEU A 433 7.83 23.69 -4.14
N GLN A 434 6.59 23.23 -3.88
CA GLN A 434 5.91 23.42 -2.60
C GLN A 434 6.67 22.74 -1.45
N GLN A 435 7.20 21.53 -1.65
CA GLN A 435 8.02 20.89 -0.61
C GLN A 435 9.33 21.64 -0.38
N ASN A 436 9.96 22.16 -1.44
CA ASN A 436 11.16 22.99 -1.30
C ASN A 436 10.85 24.28 -0.51
N LEU A 437 9.73 24.95 -0.83
CA LEU A 437 9.25 26.13 -0.10
C LEU A 437 8.95 25.79 1.37
N TYR A 438 8.34 24.64 1.65
CA TYR A 438 8.09 24.17 3.02
C TYR A 438 9.36 24.04 3.84
N LEU A 439 10.38 23.37 3.31
CA LEU A 439 11.64 23.13 4.03
C LEU A 439 12.41 24.42 4.25
N VAL A 440 12.53 25.26 3.22
CA VAL A 440 13.19 26.56 3.33
C VAL A 440 12.45 27.47 4.31
N ALA A 441 11.13 27.59 4.21
CA ALA A 441 10.33 28.41 5.13
C ALA A 441 10.43 27.93 6.57
N THR A 442 10.45 26.60 6.80
CA THR A 442 10.63 26.02 8.14
C THR A 442 11.99 26.43 8.72
N ASN A 443 13.07 26.29 7.95
CA ASN A 443 14.40 26.70 8.38
C ASN A 443 14.53 28.20 8.65
N MET A 444 13.71 29.02 7.98
CA MET A 444 13.66 30.47 8.19
C MET A 444 12.76 30.88 9.37
N GLY A 445 12.10 29.94 10.05
CA GLY A 445 11.13 30.26 11.09
C GLY A 445 9.90 31.01 10.56
N LEU A 446 9.43 30.66 9.36
CA LEU A 446 8.21 31.21 8.76
C LEU A 446 7.03 30.25 8.93
N ALA A 447 5.83 30.73 8.60
CA ALA A 447 4.58 29.99 8.63
C ALA A 447 4.14 29.55 7.21
N PRO A 448 4.62 28.40 6.69
CA PRO A 448 4.24 27.90 5.37
C PRO A 448 2.97 27.05 5.39
N CYS A 449 2.15 27.13 4.32
CA CYS A 449 1.16 26.10 4.02
C CYS A 449 0.87 26.04 2.51
N ALA A 450 0.79 24.84 1.93
CA ALA A 450 0.32 24.66 0.56
C ALA A 450 -1.21 24.84 0.49
N GLY A 451 -1.70 25.48 -0.57
CA GLY A 451 -3.11 25.54 -0.94
C GLY A 451 -3.48 24.43 -1.92
N GLY A 452 -4.65 23.83 -1.75
CA GLY A 452 -5.11 22.69 -2.55
C GLY A 452 -6.04 23.04 -3.72
N ALA A 453 -6.56 24.26 -3.79
CA ALA A 453 -7.49 24.72 -4.82
C ALA A 453 -7.36 26.23 -5.01
N GLY A 454 -7.58 26.70 -6.24
CA GLY A 454 -7.58 28.09 -6.64
C GLY A 454 -8.47 28.33 -7.86
N ASP A 455 -8.77 29.58 -8.16
CA ASP A 455 -9.54 30.00 -9.34
C ASP A 455 -8.60 30.61 -10.40
N SER A 456 -8.22 29.80 -11.38
CA SER A 456 -7.29 30.19 -12.45
C SER A 456 -7.87 31.29 -13.35
N ASP A 457 -9.20 31.31 -13.55
CA ASP A 457 -9.87 32.33 -14.37
C ASP A 457 -9.86 33.69 -13.67
N ALA A 458 -10.21 33.71 -12.38
CA ALA A 458 -10.16 34.92 -11.57
C ALA A 458 -8.72 35.49 -11.51
N PHE A 459 -7.72 34.62 -11.30
CA PHE A 459 -6.33 35.05 -11.29
C PHE A 459 -5.85 35.56 -12.65
N ALA A 460 -6.27 34.92 -13.75
CA ALA A 460 -5.95 35.35 -15.10
C ALA A 460 -6.55 36.73 -15.41
N GLN A 461 -7.79 36.96 -15.00
CA GLN A 461 -8.47 38.25 -15.17
C GLN A 461 -7.73 39.40 -14.46
N VAL A 462 -7.17 39.14 -13.26
CA VAL A 462 -6.46 40.16 -12.47
C VAL A 462 -5.08 40.49 -13.04
N THR A 463 -4.37 39.48 -13.53
CA THR A 463 -2.98 39.65 -14.00
C THR A 463 -2.88 39.95 -15.49
N GLY A 464 -3.97 39.74 -16.24
CA GLY A 464 -4.01 39.92 -17.70
C GLY A 464 -3.29 38.83 -18.48
N ILE A 465 -2.98 37.70 -17.85
CA ILE A 465 -2.40 36.52 -18.52
C ILE A 465 -3.50 35.77 -19.29
N ASP A 466 -3.12 35.15 -20.40
CA ASP A 466 -4.03 34.31 -21.17
C ASP A 466 -4.13 32.91 -20.54
N TYR A 467 -5.35 32.46 -20.26
CA TYR A 467 -5.65 31.20 -19.57
C TYR A 467 -4.98 29.97 -20.23
N VAL A 468 -4.93 29.91 -21.56
CA VAL A 468 -4.38 28.74 -22.28
C VAL A 468 -2.86 28.82 -22.48
N GLU A 469 -2.26 30.01 -22.39
CA GLU A 469 -0.80 30.18 -22.44
C GLU A 469 -0.15 30.01 -21.07
N GLU A 470 -0.75 30.60 -20.03
CA GLU A 470 -0.28 30.55 -18.65
C GLU A 470 -1.44 30.61 -17.66
N SER A 471 -1.55 29.61 -16.77
CA SER A 471 -2.58 29.57 -15.72
C SER A 471 -2.01 29.21 -14.35
N ALA A 472 -2.73 29.63 -13.29
CA ALA A 472 -2.47 29.19 -11.93
C ALA A 472 -2.69 27.67 -11.81
N VAL A 473 -1.70 26.97 -11.26
CA VAL A 473 -1.67 25.50 -11.10
C VAL A 473 -1.29 25.06 -9.68
N GLY A 474 -0.96 26.00 -8.79
CA GLY A 474 -0.66 25.73 -7.39
C GLY A 474 -0.68 26.99 -6.54
N GLU A 475 -0.87 26.81 -5.24
CA GLU A 475 -0.92 27.90 -4.26
C GLU A 475 -0.05 27.57 -3.05
N PHE A 476 0.58 28.59 -2.46
CA PHE A 476 1.35 28.44 -1.24
C PHE A 476 1.23 29.70 -0.38
N ILE A 477 0.56 29.59 0.76
CA ILE A 477 0.37 30.70 1.69
C ILE A 477 1.55 30.78 2.68
N LEU A 478 1.90 32.00 3.05
CA LEU A 478 3.09 32.32 3.82
C LEU A 478 2.81 33.50 4.77
N GLY A 479 3.38 33.42 5.98
CA GLY A 479 3.46 34.54 6.91
C GLY A 479 4.56 34.36 7.95
N SER A 480 4.65 35.27 8.91
CA SER A 480 5.49 35.10 10.10
C SER A 480 4.82 34.19 11.13
N LEU A 481 5.63 33.55 11.98
CA LEU A 481 5.13 32.78 13.13
C LEU A 481 4.60 33.75 14.20
N ALA A 482 3.46 33.41 14.82
CA ALA A 482 2.96 34.11 16.00
C ALA A 482 3.99 34.04 17.14
N SER A 483 4.38 35.19 17.72
CA SER A 483 5.30 35.22 18.86
C SER A 483 4.70 34.49 20.07
N GLU A 484 5.42 33.51 20.62
CA GLU A 484 5.16 33.07 21.99
C GLU A 484 5.51 34.23 22.94
N VAL A 485 4.57 34.67 23.77
CA VAL A 485 4.81 35.74 24.74
C VAL A 485 5.81 35.24 25.79
N GLU A 486 7.08 35.62 25.64
CA GLU A 486 8.12 35.46 26.66
C GLU A 486 7.78 36.35 27.87
N SER A 487 7.61 35.76 29.05
CA SER A 487 7.53 36.49 30.31
C SER A 487 8.92 36.72 30.89
N ASP A 488 9.30 37.99 30.95
CA ASP A 488 10.51 38.57 31.55
C ASP A 488 11.13 37.80 32.73
N VAL A 489 12.41 37.41 32.59
CA VAL A 489 13.33 37.24 33.72
C VAL A 489 14.59 38.08 33.48
N VAL A 490 14.68 39.11 34.31
CA VAL A 490 15.74 40.10 34.56
C VAL A 490 17.17 39.63 34.25
N GLU A 491 17.85 40.42 33.43
CA GLU A 491 19.29 40.38 33.16
C GLU A 491 20.14 40.55 34.43
N GLY A 492 21.18 39.74 34.54
CA GLY A 492 22.32 39.94 35.43
C GLY A 492 23.57 39.40 34.76
N GLU A 493 24.39 40.32 34.24
CA GLU A 493 25.72 40.07 33.69
C GLU A 493 26.65 39.46 34.75
N ASP A 494 27.46 38.47 34.37
CA ASP A 494 28.88 38.41 34.72
C ASP A 494 29.60 37.39 33.81
N GLU A 495 30.67 37.86 33.18
CA GLU A 495 31.60 37.14 32.31
C GLU A 495 32.50 36.16 33.11
N ILE A 496 33.02 35.10 32.45
CA ILE A 496 34.46 34.73 32.33
C ILE A 496 34.69 33.20 32.18
N GLU A 497 35.28 32.88 31.01
CA GLU A 497 36.31 31.89 30.64
C GLU A 497 36.14 30.36 30.73
N SER A 498 36.37 29.79 29.54
CA SER A 498 37.01 28.54 29.14
C SER A 498 37.77 27.68 30.17
N ALA A 499 37.47 26.37 30.19
CA ALA A 499 38.43 25.27 30.02
C ALA A 499 37.68 23.94 29.93
N GLY A 500 38.08 23.06 28.99
CA GLY A 500 37.48 21.73 28.84
C GLY A 500 37.89 20.74 29.93
N VAL A 501 37.19 19.59 29.97
CA VAL A 501 37.71 18.22 30.17
C VAL A 501 36.54 17.24 30.44
N SER A 502 36.60 16.10 29.73
CA SER A 502 36.17 14.73 30.07
C SER A 502 34.73 14.40 30.48
N ALA A 503 34.20 13.39 29.78
CA ALA A 503 33.09 12.55 30.18
C ALA A 503 33.34 11.84 31.52
N SER A 504 32.44 12.05 32.48
CA SER A 504 31.92 11.11 33.48
C SER A 504 31.20 11.94 34.56
N GLU A 505 30.10 11.40 35.10
CA GLU A 505 29.24 11.98 36.14
C GLU A 505 28.11 12.91 35.65
N VAL A 506 26.97 12.31 35.28
CA VAL A 506 25.67 12.97 35.36
C VAL A 506 24.76 12.11 36.23
N GLU A 507 24.76 12.38 37.53
CA GLU A 507 23.64 12.07 38.41
C GLU A 507 23.26 13.34 39.20
N SER A 508 21.98 13.67 39.14
CA SER A 508 21.22 14.59 39.99
C SER A 508 21.38 16.11 39.78
N SER A 509 20.43 16.69 39.03
CA SER A 509 19.85 17.98 39.42
C SER A 509 18.35 17.98 39.14
N ALA A 510 17.57 18.15 40.20
CA ALA A 510 16.13 17.99 40.27
C ALA A 510 15.34 18.98 39.39
N THR A 511 14.45 18.43 38.58
CA THR A 511 13.33 19.10 37.92
C THR A 511 12.38 19.67 38.98
N LYS A 512 11.95 20.93 38.84
CA LYS A 512 10.80 21.45 39.60
C LYS A 512 9.54 20.71 39.11
N GLN A 513 9.07 19.70 39.86
CA GLN A 513 7.80 19.01 39.64
C GLN A 513 6.63 20.02 39.72
N LYS A 514 5.79 20.08 38.68
CA LYS A 514 4.42 20.58 38.80
C LYS A 514 3.65 19.58 39.68
N VAL A 515 2.87 20.07 40.64
CA VAL A 515 2.16 19.25 41.63
C VAL A 515 0.94 18.57 40.96
N ALA A 516 0.78 17.25 41.13
CA ALA A 516 -0.44 16.53 40.73
C ALA A 516 -1.59 16.87 41.69
N LEU A 517 -2.70 17.41 41.17
CA LEU A 517 -3.91 17.72 41.94
C LEU A 517 -4.69 16.45 42.30
N HIS A 518 -4.62 15.45 41.41
CA HIS A 518 -5.28 14.15 41.54
C HIS A 518 -4.23 13.03 41.41
N PRO A 519 -3.50 12.69 42.48
CA PRO A 519 -2.43 11.70 42.42
C PRO A 519 -2.96 10.32 42.03
N HIS A 520 -2.40 9.73 40.99
CA HIS A 520 -2.81 8.43 40.44
C HIS A 520 -1.64 7.42 40.48
N ASP A 521 -1.92 6.12 40.66
CA ASP A 521 -0.91 5.04 40.80
C ASP A 521 0.10 4.98 39.63
N LEU A 522 -0.33 5.46 38.46
CA LEU A 522 0.43 5.41 37.21
C LEU A 522 1.12 6.74 36.83
N ASP A 523 1.06 7.78 37.65
CA ASP A 523 1.63 9.10 37.30
C ASP A 523 3.14 9.03 36.98
N GLU A 524 3.90 8.27 37.78
CA GLU A 524 5.35 8.10 37.57
C GLU A 524 5.68 7.20 36.37
N ARG A 525 4.72 6.35 35.95
CA ARG A 525 4.89 5.40 34.84
C ARG A 525 4.41 5.97 33.51
N ILE A 526 3.52 6.95 33.54
CA ILE A 526 2.91 7.56 32.35
C ILE A 526 3.21 9.06 32.37
N PRO A 527 4.29 9.49 31.69
CA PRO A 527 4.61 10.91 31.57
C PRO A 527 3.42 11.71 31.04
N GLY A 528 3.06 12.78 31.75
CA GLY A 528 1.97 13.68 31.40
C GLY A 528 0.57 13.28 31.90
N LEU A 529 0.40 12.14 32.58
CA LEU A 529 -0.90 11.73 33.13
C LEU A 529 -1.40 12.70 34.21
N ALA A 530 -0.56 13.02 35.20
CA ALA A 530 -0.88 14.00 36.23
C ALA A 530 -1.31 15.37 35.65
N ASP A 531 -0.61 15.86 34.63
CA ASP A 531 -0.93 17.11 33.95
C ASP A 531 -2.26 17.04 33.18
N LEU A 532 -2.62 15.86 32.66
CA LEU A 532 -3.91 15.62 32.01
C LEU A 532 -5.05 15.55 33.03
N HIS A 533 -4.87 14.81 34.13
CA HIS A 533 -5.84 14.76 35.23
C HIS A 533 -6.10 16.13 35.86
N ASN A 534 -5.06 16.97 35.96
CA ASN A 534 -5.20 18.36 36.40
C ASN A 534 -6.13 19.20 35.51
N GLN A 535 -6.32 18.81 34.25
CA GLN A 535 -7.20 19.49 33.31
C GLN A 535 -8.58 18.84 33.22
N THR A 536 -8.66 17.52 33.35
CA THR A 536 -9.91 16.78 33.24
C THR A 536 -9.83 15.41 33.90
N LEU A 537 -10.93 15.00 34.55
CA LEU A 537 -11.14 13.63 35.05
C LEU A 537 -12.17 12.86 34.20
N GLY A 538 -12.55 13.40 33.03
CA GLY A 538 -13.60 12.88 32.16
C GLY A 538 -14.82 13.80 32.06
N ASP A 539 -15.60 13.63 31.00
CA ASP A 539 -16.87 14.34 30.76
C ASP A 539 -18.00 13.31 30.55
N PRO A 540 -19.17 13.47 31.18
CA PRO A 540 -20.31 12.56 31.03
C PRO A 540 -20.82 12.39 29.60
N GLN A 541 -20.53 13.35 28.71
CA GLN A 541 -20.89 13.25 27.29
C GLN A 541 -20.07 12.20 26.54
N ILE A 542 -18.90 11.80 27.07
CA ILE A 542 -18.09 10.72 26.50
C ILE A 542 -18.58 9.38 27.08
N THR A 543 -19.21 8.59 26.22
CA THR A 543 -19.72 7.24 26.57
C THR A 543 -18.70 6.18 26.17
N ILE A 544 -18.30 5.35 27.13
CA ILE A 544 -17.47 4.16 26.94
C ILE A 544 -18.36 2.92 27.09
N VAL A 545 -18.41 2.08 26.05
CA VAL A 545 -19.08 0.78 26.14
C VAL A 545 -18.04 -0.31 26.30
N ILE A 546 -18.12 -1.06 27.39
CA ILE A 546 -17.17 -2.15 27.72
C ILE A 546 -17.82 -3.49 27.38
N ILE A 547 -17.30 -4.17 26.37
CA ILE A 547 -17.72 -5.52 25.97
C ILE A 547 -16.79 -6.51 26.68
N ASP A 548 -17.25 -7.06 27.81
CA ASP A 548 -16.50 -7.93 28.72
C ASP A 548 -17.49 -8.79 29.56
N GLY A 549 -17.05 -9.36 30.68
CA GLY A 549 -17.91 -9.98 31.69
C GLY A 549 -18.76 -9.02 32.51
N ASP A 550 -19.40 -9.55 33.55
CA ASP A 550 -20.30 -8.80 34.42
C ASP A 550 -19.58 -8.24 35.66
N PRO A 551 -19.32 -6.92 35.74
CA PRO A 551 -18.61 -6.33 36.89
C PRO A 551 -19.52 -6.17 38.12
N ASP A 552 -18.93 -6.10 39.30
CA ASP A 552 -19.64 -5.86 40.56
C ASP A 552 -19.74 -4.36 40.87
N TYR A 553 -20.92 -3.78 40.64
CA TYR A 553 -21.19 -2.37 40.95
C TYR A 553 -21.50 -2.10 42.43
N THR A 554 -21.48 -3.12 43.30
CA THR A 554 -21.67 -2.90 44.74
C THR A 554 -20.42 -2.36 45.43
N LEU A 555 -19.26 -2.44 44.77
CA LEU A 555 -17.97 -1.98 45.27
C LEU A 555 -17.91 -0.45 45.37
N SER A 556 -17.26 0.06 46.42
CA SER A 556 -17.16 1.50 46.68
C SER A 556 -16.46 2.28 45.57
N CYS A 557 -15.60 1.64 44.78
CA CYS A 557 -14.95 2.29 43.63
C CYS A 557 -15.90 2.71 42.51
N PHE A 558 -17.12 2.17 42.47
CA PHE A 558 -18.17 2.58 41.53
C PHE A 558 -19.21 3.49 42.17
N GLU A 559 -19.11 3.77 43.48
CA GLU A 559 -20.06 4.64 44.17
C GLU A 559 -19.91 6.09 43.68
N GLY A 560 -20.91 6.59 42.96
CA GLY A 560 -20.89 7.92 42.34
C GLY A 560 -20.40 7.94 40.90
N ALA A 561 -19.87 6.83 40.37
CA ALA A 561 -19.55 6.68 38.96
C ALA A 561 -20.83 6.59 38.10
N GLU A 562 -20.82 7.17 36.89
CA GLU A 562 -21.93 7.03 35.95
C GLU A 562 -21.84 5.70 35.17
N VAL A 563 -22.09 4.60 35.88
CA VAL A 563 -22.03 3.23 35.36
C VAL A 563 -23.42 2.62 35.18
N SER A 564 -23.59 1.84 34.12
CA SER A 564 -24.82 1.10 33.86
C SER A 564 -24.56 -0.21 33.11
N LYS A 565 -25.46 -1.19 33.25
CA LYS A 565 -25.36 -2.48 32.54
C LYS A 565 -26.42 -2.57 31.46
N VAL A 566 -26.03 -2.99 30.27
CA VAL A 566 -26.94 -3.37 29.19
C VAL A 566 -26.60 -4.79 28.75
N PHE A 567 -27.45 -5.75 29.10
CA PHE A 567 -27.28 -7.12 28.66
C PHE A 567 -27.77 -7.27 27.20
N PRO A 568 -27.00 -7.91 26.31
CA PRO A 568 -27.44 -8.18 24.95
C PRO A 568 -28.78 -8.91 24.91
N TYR A 569 -29.77 -8.35 24.22
CA TYR A 569 -31.15 -8.84 24.23
C TYR A 569 -31.32 -10.24 23.61
N TRP A 570 -30.30 -10.75 22.94
CA TRP A 570 -30.29 -12.07 22.32
C TRP A 570 -29.66 -13.15 23.19
N HIS A 571 -29.19 -12.80 24.39
CA HIS A 571 -28.70 -13.76 25.37
C HIS A 571 -29.73 -14.00 26.47
N GLU A 572 -29.88 -15.26 26.88
CA GLU A 572 -30.62 -15.59 28.10
C GLU A 572 -29.72 -15.37 29.31
N PRO A 573 -30.16 -14.64 30.36
CA PRO A 573 -29.33 -14.36 31.51
C PRO A 573 -28.88 -15.66 32.21
N ALA A 574 -27.58 -15.74 32.51
CA ALA A 574 -27.03 -16.86 33.28
C ALA A 574 -27.47 -16.81 34.75
N GLU A 575 -27.37 -17.96 35.43
CA GLU A 575 -27.58 -18.02 36.88
C GLU A 575 -26.53 -17.17 37.63
N PRO A 576 -26.94 -16.38 38.64
CA PRO A 576 -26.00 -15.59 39.43
C PRO A 576 -24.92 -16.45 40.06
N ILE A 577 -23.68 -15.94 40.08
CA ILE A 577 -22.54 -16.58 40.75
C ILE A 577 -22.59 -16.22 42.23
N THR A 578 -22.33 -17.19 43.10
CA THR A 578 -22.37 -17.00 44.55
C THR A 578 -21.12 -16.26 45.05
N PRO A 579 -21.21 -15.46 46.12
CA PRO A 579 -20.03 -14.86 46.76
C PRO A 579 -19.00 -15.90 47.22
N GLU A 580 -19.45 -17.10 47.61
CA GLU A 580 -18.57 -18.20 48.00
C GLU A 580 -17.67 -18.68 46.86
N ASP A 581 -18.19 -18.75 45.63
CA ASP A 581 -17.41 -19.15 44.46
C ASP A 581 -16.36 -18.08 44.09
N TYR A 582 -16.72 -16.80 44.19
CA TYR A 582 -15.75 -15.70 44.03
C TYR A 582 -14.64 -15.76 45.09
N ALA A 583 -14.99 -16.02 46.35
CA ALA A 583 -14.01 -16.16 47.43
C ALA A 583 -13.08 -17.37 47.21
N ALA A 584 -13.58 -18.47 46.65
CA ALA A 584 -12.76 -19.63 46.29
C ALA A 584 -11.74 -19.28 45.18
N PHE A 585 -12.18 -18.59 44.13
CA PHE A 585 -11.30 -18.12 43.06
C PHE A 585 -10.20 -17.19 43.58
N GLN A 586 -10.58 -16.21 44.42
CA GLN A 586 -9.66 -15.25 45.03
C GLN A 586 -8.64 -15.94 45.95
N SER A 587 -9.08 -16.85 46.82
CA SER A 587 -8.20 -17.64 47.68
C SER A 587 -7.17 -18.47 46.88
N ILE A 588 -7.58 -19.04 45.74
CA ILE A 588 -6.66 -19.79 44.86
C ILE A 588 -5.63 -18.85 44.22
N ARG A 589 -6.04 -17.64 43.83
CA ARG A 589 -5.13 -16.60 43.32
C ARG A 589 -4.15 -16.13 44.40
N ASP A 590 -4.61 -15.88 45.62
CA ASP A 590 -3.80 -15.37 46.73
C ASP A 590 -2.72 -16.37 47.20
N GLN A 591 -2.94 -17.66 46.94
CA GLN A 591 -1.93 -18.71 47.13
C GLN A 591 -0.78 -18.64 46.12
N GLY A 592 -0.90 -17.82 45.07
CA GLY A 592 0.13 -17.64 44.04
C GLY A 592 0.26 -18.81 43.05
N LEU A 593 -0.76 -19.69 42.97
CA LEU A 593 -0.77 -20.83 42.04
C LEU A 593 -0.82 -20.35 40.58
N LYS A 594 -0.10 -21.05 39.69
CA LYS A 594 0.01 -20.71 38.25
C LYS A 594 -0.11 -21.95 37.38
N GLY A 595 -0.45 -21.75 36.11
CA GLY A 595 -0.49 -22.83 35.10
C GLY A 595 -1.45 -23.97 35.48
N LYS A 596 -1.00 -25.23 35.30
CA LYS A 596 -1.81 -26.42 35.56
C LYS A 596 -2.27 -26.55 37.02
N GLU A 597 -1.43 -26.16 37.98
CA GLU A 597 -1.78 -26.27 39.41
C GLU A 597 -2.95 -25.36 39.79
N LYS A 598 -3.03 -24.16 39.18
CA LYS A 598 -4.18 -23.26 39.35
C LYS A 598 -5.43 -23.86 38.72
N GLU A 599 -5.32 -24.40 37.52
CA GLU A 599 -6.45 -24.96 36.78
C GLU A 599 -7.05 -26.18 37.50
N GLU A 600 -6.19 -27.07 38.01
CA GLU A 600 -6.62 -28.23 38.81
C GLU A 600 -7.30 -27.82 40.12
N ALA A 601 -6.80 -26.76 40.78
CA ALA A 601 -7.42 -26.22 42.00
C ALA A 601 -8.79 -25.59 41.73
N LEU A 602 -8.95 -24.88 40.60
CA LEU A 602 -10.23 -24.30 40.18
C LEU A 602 -11.24 -25.39 39.81
N GLU A 603 -10.83 -26.39 39.03
CA GLU A 603 -11.65 -27.53 38.64
C GLU A 603 -12.13 -28.33 39.86
N ALA A 604 -11.32 -28.41 40.93
CA ALA A 604 -11.69 -29.13 42.13
C ALA A 604 -12.76 -28.43 42.99
N VAL A 605 -12.85 -27.09 42.93
CA VAL A 605 -13.68 -26.30 43.86
C VAL A 605 -14.88 -25.64 43.17
N ILE A 606 -14.70 -25.11 41.97
CA ILE A 606 -15.70 -24.33 41.22
C ILE A 606 -15.72 -24.68 39.72
N PRO A 607 -15.86 -25.97 39.34
CA PRO A 607 -15.76 -26.39 37.94
C PRO A 607 -16.82 -25.76 37.03
N ASP A 608 -18.03 -25.54 37.54
CA ASP A 608 -19.17 -25.06 36.75
C ASP A 608 -19.19 -23.53 36.57
N THR A 609 -18.43 -22.79 37.38
CA THR A 609 -18.45 -21.31 37.44
C THR A 609 -17.10 -20.66 37.16
N LYS A 610 -15.98 -21.41 37.14
CA LYS A 610 -14.62 -20.88 36.98
C LYS A 610 -14.44 -19.94 35.79
N ASP A 611 -14.90 -20.29 34.60
CA ASP A 611 -14.66 -19.51 33.36
C ASP A 611 -15.46 -18.20 33.38
N ARG A 612 -16.66 -18.24 33.95
CA ARG A 612 -17.52 -17.06 34.16
C ARG A 612 -16.94 -16.14 35.23
N ILE A 613 -16.36 -16.72 36.29
CA ILE A 613 -15.67 -15.94 37.34
C ILE A 613 -14.44 -15.26 36.76
N VAL A 614 -13.64 -15.94 35.95
CA VAL A 614 -12.49 -15.32 35.25
C VAL A 614 -12.96 -14.11 34.44
N LEU A 615 -14.06 -14.24 33.70
CA LEU A 615 -14.62 -13.16 32.90
C LEU A 615 -15.14 -11.98 33.76
N ASN A 616 -15.87 -12.28 34.84
CA ASN A 616 -16.47 -11.25 35.70
C ASN A 616 -15.43 -10.54 36.58
N ASP A 617 -14.42 -11.27 37.07
CA ASP A 617 -13.26 -10.73 37.78
C ASP A 617 -12.41 -9.83 36.87
N HIS A 618 -12.18 -10.28 35.63
CA HIS A 618 -11.55 -9.49 34.58
C HIS A 618 -12.31 -8.19 34.31
N ALA A 619 -13.63 -8.25 34.15
CA ALA A 619 -14.47 -7.08 33.92
C ALA A 619 -14.45 -6.09 35.09
N CYS A 620 -14.41 -6.56 36.34
CA CYS A 620 -14.25 -5.68 37.52
C CYS A 620 -12.94 -4.90 37.44
N HIS A 621 -11.84 -5.61 37.15
CA HIS A 621 -10.51 -5.02 37.07
C HIS A 621 -10.42 -3.98 35.93
N VAL A 622 -10.89 -4.34 34.74
CA VAL A 622 -10.95 -3.46 33.56
C VAL A 622 -11.82 -2.22 33.82
N THR A 623 -13.04 -2.41 34.31
CA THR A 623 -13.99 -1.31 34.53
C THR A 623 -13.48 -0.34 35.59
N SER A 624 -12.95 -0.87 36.70
CA SER A 624 -12.39 -0.03 37.77
C SER A 624 -11.13 0.73 37.34
N THR A 625 -10.28 0.15 36.49
CA THR A 625 -9.13 0.85 35.89
C THR A 625 -9.56 2.06 35.04
N ILE A 626 -10.74 1.99 34.42
CA ILE A 626 -11.28 3.10 33.61
C ILE A 626 -12.00 4.12 34.49
N VAL A 627 -12.96 3.71 35.34
CA VAL A 627 -13.94 4.63 35.96
C VAL A 627 -13.94 4.61 37.50
N GLY A 628 -13.00 3.91 38.12
CA GLY A 628 -12.87 3.86 39.59
C GLY A 628 -12.75 5.26 40.18
N GLN A 629 -13.60 5.60 41.15
CA GLN A 629 -13.68 6.95 41.70
C GLN A 629 -12.44 7.33 42.51
N GLU A 630 -12.07 8.60 42.44
CA GLU A 630 -11.00 9.17 43.26
C GLU A 630 -11.30 8.97 44.75
N HIS A 631 -10.26 8.66 45.55
CA HIS A 631 -10.33 8.34 46.98
C HIS A 631 -11.04 7.03 47.36
N SER A 632 -11.46 6.22 46.38
CA SER A 632 -11.84 4.83 46.61
C SER A 632 -10.58 3.92 46.61
N PRO A 633 -10.72 2.60 46.90
CA PRO A 633 -9.59 1.66 46.80
C PRO A 633 -8.94 1.59 45.42
N VAL A 634 -9.67 1.96 44.35
CA VAL A 634 -9.16 1.98 42.98
C VAL A 634 -9.57 3.31 42.33
N PHE A 635 -8.59 4.19 42.15
CA PHE A 635 -8.73 5.38 41.32
C PHE A 635 -8.39 5.00 39.88
N GLY A 636 -9.37 5.09 38.98
CA GLY A 636 -9.21 4.84 37.55
C GLY A 636 -8.83 6.10 36.77
N ILE A 637 -8.54 5.95 35.48
CA ILE A 637 -8.03 7.02 34.63
C ILE A 637 -9.10 8.09 34.31
N ALA A 638 -10.34 7.69 34.05
CA ALA A 638 -11.42 8.58 33.59
C ALA A 638 -12.71 8.41 34.43
N PRO A 639 -12.66 8.72 35.74
CA PRO A 639 -13.77 8.47 36.68
C PRO A 639 -15.06 9.23 36.37
N ASN A 640 -15.00 10.33 35.62
CA ASN A 640 -16.16 11.19 35.36
C ASN A 640 -16.76 11.01 33.94
N CYS A 641 -16.32 9.98 33.20
CA CYS A 641 -16.94 9.56 31.95
C CYS A 641 -18.16 8.65 32.21
N ARG A 642 -19.07 8.60 31.22
CA ARG A 642 -20.21 7.67 31.26
C ARG A 642 -19.77 6.29 30.78
N VAL A 643 -20.05 5.25 31.56
CA VAL A 643 -19.67 3.87 31.22
C VAL A 643 -20.90 2.97 31.15
N ILE A 644 -21.00 2.21 30.06
CA ILE A 644 -21.98 1.14 29.91
C ILE A 644 -21.23 -0.18 29.79
N ASN A 645 -21.33 -1.04 30.79
CA ASN A 645 -20.88 -2.41 30.63
C ASN A 645 -21.92 -3.20 29.83
N MET A 646 -21.45 -3.99 28.86
CA MET A 646 -22.24 -4.91 28.05
C MET A 646 -21.78 -6.34 28.35
N PRO A 647 -22.30 -6.98 29.42
CA PRO A 647 -21.80 -8.27 29.88
C PRO A 647 -22.11 -9.41 28.90
N GLN A 648 -21.13 -10.29 28.67
CA GLN A 648 -21.26 -11.49 27.84
C GLN A 648 -21.35 -12.81 28.65
N ASP A 649 -21.54 -12.72 29.98
CA ASP A 649 -21.57 -13.85 30.95
C ASP A 649 -22.57 -14.96 30.56
N ALA A 650 -23.70 -14.58 29.96
CA ALA A 650 -24.80 -15.45 29.57
C ALA A 650 -24.45 -16.60 28.60
N VAL A 651 -23.41 -16.45 27.78
CA VAL A 651 -23.13 -17.36 26.64
C VAL A 651 -22.19 -18.51 27.01
N ILE A 652 -21.64 -18.52 28.23
CA ILE A 652 -20.64 -19.51 28.67
C ILE A 652 -21.28 -20.87 29.04
N ARG A 653 -22.58 -21.09 28.80
CA ARG A 653 -23.18 -22.44 28.89
C ARG A 653 -22.95 -23.24 27.60
N GLY A 654 -21.71 -23.66 27.35
CA GLY A 654 -21.44 -24.78 26.43
C GLY A 654 -20.25 -24.66 25.48
N ASN A 655 -19.71 -23.46 25.22
CA ASN A 655 -18.45 -23.29 24.48
C ASN A 655 -17.90 -21.85 24.60
N TYR A 656 -16.74 -21.66 25.25
CA TYR A 656 -16.08 -20.36 25.40
C TYR A 656 -15.78 -19.68 24.05
N ASP A 657 -15.55 -20.48 23.00
CA ASP A 657 -15.28 -19.99 21.63
C ASP A 657 -16.49 -19.36 20.92
N ASP A 658 -17.71 -19.66 21.36
CA ASP A 658 -18.94 -19.15 20.76
C ASP A 658 -19.27 -17.72 21.26
N VAL A 659 -18.90 -17.43 22.51
CA VAL A 659 -19.00 -16.08 23.11
C VAL A 659 -18.13 -15.08 22.36
N MET A 660 -16.92 -15.51 22.02
CA MET A 660 -15.94 -14.73 21.27
C MET A 660 -16.06 -14.93 19.75
N SER A 661 -17.19 -15.45 19.25
CA SER A 661 -17.38 -15.61 17.81
C SER A 661 -17.41 -14.24 17.12
N PRO A 662 -16.87 -14.12 15.89
CA PRO A 662 -16.90 -12.87 15.14
C PRO A 662 -18.32 -12.32 14.97
N LEU A 663 -19.32 -13.20 14.87
CA LEU A 663 -20.73 -12.84 14.80
C LEU A 663 -21.23 -12.17 16.09
N ASN A 664 -21.01 -12.78 17.26
CA ASN A 664 -21.46 -12.21 18.53
C ASN A 664 -20.75 -10.90 18.84
N LEU A 665 -19.45 -10.82 18.55
CA LEU A 665 -18.68 -9.60 18.71
C LEU A 665 -19.17 -8.48 17.77
N ALA A 666 -19.46 -8.78 16.50
CA ALA A 666 -20.02 -7.81 15.56
C ALA A 666 -21.39 -7.28 16.04
N ARG A 667 -22.26 -8.15 16.56
CA ARG A 667 -23.56 -7.75 17.11
C ARG A 667 -23.42 -6.90 18.37
N ALA A 668 -22.47 -7.21 19.24
CA ALA A 668 -22.16 -6.43 20.42
C ALA A 668 -21.64 -5.03 20.05
N ILE A 669 -20.77 -4.94 19.03
CA ILE A 669 -20.29 -3.66 18.47
C ILE A 669 -21.45 -2.84 17.89
N ASP A 670 -22.34 -3.45 17.12
CA ASP A 670 -23.53 -2.77 16.57
C ASP A 670 -24.44 -2.21 17.68
N LEU A 671 -24.72 -3.01 18.72
CA LEU A 671 -25.49 -2.55 19.87
C LEU A 671 -24.76 -1.43 20.63
N ALA A 672 -23.43 -1.50 20.76
CA ALA A 672 -22.65 -0.46 21.42
C ALA A 672 -22.73 0.88 20.67
N LEU A 673 -22.73 0.85 19.34
CA LEU A 673 -22.98 2.03 18.50
C LEU A 673 -24.39 2.60 18.74
N GLU A 674 -25.42 1.74 18.80
CA GLU A 674 -26.80 2.15 19.09
C GLU A 674 -26.96 2.77 20.49
N LEU A 675 -26.15 2.34 21.45
CA LEU A 675 -26.09 2.90 22.81
C LEU A 675 -25.33 4.24 22.90
N GLY A 676 -24.80 4.72 21.76
CA GLY A 676 -24.11 6.00 21.66
C GLY A 676 -22.66 5.96 22.11
N ALA A 677 -21.94 4.84 21.91
CA ALA A 677 -20.53 4.74 22.24
C ALA A 677 -19.68 5.79 21.51
N ASN A 678 -18.79 6.47 22.23
CA ASN A 678 -17.65 7.19 21.65
C ASN A 678 -16.41 6.29 21.61
N ILE A 679 -16.29 5.41 22.61
CA ILE A 679 -15.24 4.40 22.69
C ILE A 679 -15.89 3.05 23.00
N ILE A 680 -15.51 2.03 22.24
CA ILE A 680 -15.83 0.63 22.51
C ILE A 680 -14.56 -0.03 23.02
N HIS A 681 -14.56 -0.43 24.29
CA HIS A 681 -13.52 -1.27 24.86
C HIS A 681 -13.88 -2.73 24.62
N CYS A 682 -13.17 -3.39 23.71
CA CYS A 682 -13.31 -4.81 23.45
C CYS A 682 -12.26 -5.58 24.25
N ALA A 683 -12.67 -6.15 25.38
CA ALA A 683 -11.77 -6.92 26.25
C ALA A 683 -11.38 -8.29 25.67
N PHE A 684 -12.11 -8.76 24.66
CA PHE A 684 -11.94 -10.09 24.09
C PHE A 684 -10.74 -10.19 23.13
N CYS A 685 -10.08 -11.34 23.20
CA CYS A 685 -9.12 -11.79 22.21
C CYS A 685 -9.63 -13.11 21.60
N ARG A 686 -10.09 -13.06 20.35
CA ARG A 686 -10.30 -14.28 19.57
C ARG A 686 -8.98 -14.66 18.87
N PRO A 687 -8.42 -15.86 19.10
CA PRO A 687 -7.18 -16.28 18.47
C PRO A 687 -7.26 -16.28 16.92
N THR A 688 -6.22 -15.78 16.27
CA THR A 688 -6.00 -15.84 14.82
C THR A 688 -4.51 -15.92 14.51
N GLN A 689 -4.12 -16.59 13.42
CA GLN A 689 -2.72 -16.66 12.98
C GLN A 689 -2.36 -15.58 11.95
N THR A 690 -3.34 -14.80 11.50
CA THR A 690 -3.18 -13.80 10.45
C THR A 690 -3.89 -12.50 10.85
N SER A 691 -3.78 -11.47 10.01
CA SER A 691 -4.60 -10.26 10.13
C SER A 691 -5.97 -10.39 9.45
N GLU A 692 -6.36 -11.60 9.04
CA GLU A 692 -7.68 -11.86 8.47
C GLU A 692 -8.67 -12.18 9.59
N GLY A 693 -9.85 -11.57 9.52
CA GLY A 693 -11.01 -11.90 10.34
C GLY A 693 -12.22 -12.15 9.45
N GLU A 694 -13.25 -12.80 9.99
CA GLU A 694 -14.51 -12.96 9.25
C GLU A 694 -15.08 -11.59 8.86
N GLU A 695 -15.57 -11.50 7.62
CA GLU A 695 -16.01 -10.24 7.01
C GLU A 695 -17.04 -9.48 7.87
N ILE A 696 -17.91 -10.19 8.60
CA ILE A 696 -18.92 -9.57 9.48
C ILE A 696 -18.28 -8.71 10.58
N LEU A 697 -17.17 -9.17 11.15
CA LEU A 697 -16.44 -8.43 12.18
C LEU A 697 -15.65 -7.28 11.56
N VAL A 698 -15.01 -7.50 10.39
CA VAL A 698 -14.30 -6.44 9.65
C VAL A 698 -15.23 -5.27 9.32
N GLN A 699 -16.45 -5.56 8.86
CA GLN A 699 -17.46 -4.54 8.57
C GLN A 699 -17.92 -3.81 9.84
N ALA A 700 -18.05 -4.50 10.97
CA ALA A 700 -18.39 -3.86 12.26
C ALA A 700 -17.29 -2.90 12.73
N ILE A 701 -16.01 -3.27 12.62
CA ILE A 701 -14.87 -2.37 12.92
C ILE A 701 -14.89 -1.15 12.01
N LYS A 702 -15.07 -1.36 10.71
CA LYS A 702 -15.15 -0.26 9.74
C LYS A 702 -16.33 0.68 10.04
N LYS A 703 -17.49 0.12 10.39
CA LYS A 703 -18.67 0.90 10.78
C LYS A 703 -18.40 1.80 11.98
N CYS A 704 -17.59 1.37 12.96
CA CYS A 704 -17.18 2.24 14.06
C CYS A 704 -16.34 3.43 13.57
N GLN A 705 -15.37 3.22 12.68
CA GLN A 705 -14.60 4.32 12.10
C GLN A 705 -15.49 5.29 11.30
N ASP A 706 -16.39 4.77 10.47
CA ASP A 706 -17.34 5.56 9.68
C ASP A 706 -18.29 6.39 10.58
N ASN A 707 -18.51 5.97 11.83
CA ASN A 707 -19.33 6.66 12.83
C ASN A 707 -18.52 7.43 13.89
N ASN A 708 -17.21 7.62 13.68
CA ASN A 708 -16.33 8.36 14.61
C ASN A 708 -16.30 7.75 16.02
N VAL A 709 -16.22 6.42 16.10
CA VAL A 709 -16.14 5.65 17.35
C VAL A 709 -14.82 4.89 17.41
N LEU A 710 -14.08 5.06 18.50
CA LEU A 710 -12.81 4.38 18.72
C LEU A 710 -13.06 2.96 19.25
N ILE A 711 -12.37 1.97 18.69
CA ILE A 711 -12.31 0.62 19.28
C ILE A 711 -10.92 0.40 19.88
N VAL A 712 -10.87 0.02 21.16
CA VAL A 712 -9.63 -0.34 21.85
C VAL A 712 -9.66 -1.82 22.19
N SER A 713 -8.59 -2.55 21.89
CA SER A 713 -8.49 -3.99 22.12
C SER A 713 -7.07 -4.40 22.55
N PRO A 714 -6.90 -5.35 23.47
CA PRO A 714 -5.58 -5.88 23.82
C PRO A 714 -4.99 -6.69 22.66
N THR A 715 -3.67 -6.63 22.47
CA THR A 715 -2.99 -7.44 21.44
C THR A 715 -2.97 -8.93 21.77
N GLY A 716 -3.10 -9.29 23.06
CA GLY A 716 -3.07 -10.65 23.59
C GLY A 716 -1.79 -11.00 24.35
N ASN A 717 -1.86 -12.07 25.15
CA ASN A 717 -0.79 -12.51 26.05
C ASN A 717 -0.14 -13.83 25.58
N ASN A 718 -0.14 -14.08 24.27
CA ASN A 718 0.22 -15.37 23.69
C ASN A 718 1.68 -15.43 23.23
N SER A 719 2.51 -14.43 23.55
CA SER A 719 3.90 -14.36 23.07
C SER A 719 4.04 -14.50 21.54
N ASN A 720 3.02 -14.06 20.78
CA ASN A 720 2.90 -14.24 19.33
C ASN A 720 2.73 -15.70 18.84
N GLU A 721 2.39 -16.66 19.72
CA GLU A 721 1.91 -17.99 19.32
C GLU A 721 0.60 -17.90 18.52
N SER A 722 -0.24 -16.92 18.89
CA SER A 722 -1.40 -16.46 18.13
C SER A 722 -1.59 -14.96 18.33
N TRP A 723 -2.32 -14.32 17.41
CA TRP A 723 -2.79 -12.94 17.51
C TRP A 723 -4.27 -12.89 17.90
N CYS A 724 -4.76 -11.68 18.18
CA CYS A 724 -6.13 -11.45 18.64
C CYS A 724 -6.95 -10.65 17.63
N LEU A 725 -8.15 -11.14 17.32
CA LEU A 725 -9.24 -10.30 16.81
C LEU A 725 -9.97 -9.67 18.01
N PRO A 726 -10.34 -8.37 17.94
CA PRO A 726 -10.23 -7.50 16.77
C PRO A 726 -8.91 -6.70 16.67
N ALA A 727 -7.95 -6.84 17.61
CA ALA A 727 -6.72 -6.03 17.65
C ALA A 727 -5.88 -6.00 16.36
N VAL A 728 -5.83 -7.11 15.59
CA VAL A 728 -5.12 -7.13 14.30
C VAL A 728 -5.91 -6.58 13.12
N LEU A 729 -7.18 -6.23 13.31
CA LEU A 729 -8.01 -5.66 12.26
C LEU A 729 -7.75 -4.17 12.10
N PRO A 730 -7.61 -3.66 10.85
CA PRO A 730 -7.42 -2.24 10.60
C PRO A 730 -8.54 -1.39 11.22
N GLY A 731 -8.15 -0.27 11.83
CA GLY A 731 -9.06 0.68 12.45
C GLY A 731 -9.27 0.52 13.95
N THR A 732 -8.75 -0.56 14.54
CA THR A 732 -8.68 -0.69 16.00
C THR A 732 -7.43 0.01 16.56
N LEU A 733 -7.48 0.37 17.85
CA LEU A 733 -6.30 0.73 18.63
C LEU A 733 -5.86 -0.50 19.41
N ALA A 734 -4.84 -1.18 18.91
CA ALA A 734 -4.28 -2.37 19.54
C ALA A 734 -3.38 -1.97 20.72
N VAL A 735 -3.50 -2.62 21.87
CA VAL A 735 -2.74 -2.22 23.07
C VAL A 735 -1.88 -3.36 23.59
N GLY A 736 -0.56 -3.10 23.66
CA GLY A 736 0.43 -4.01 24.24
C GLY A 736 0.75 -3.64 25.70
N ALA A 737 1.31 -4.60 26.44
CA ALA A 737 1.64 -4.46 27.85
C ALA A 737 3.10 -4.09 28.06
N ALA A 738 3.36 -3.03 28.81
CA ALA A 738 4.65 -2.64 29.33
C ALA A 738 4.84 -3.08 30.79
N LYS A 739 6.08 -3.41 31.12
CA LYS A 739 6.57 -3.59 32.48
C LYS A 739 6.58 -2.26 33.25
N VAL A 740 6.94 -2.32 34.53
CA VAL A 740 7.11 -1.11 35.37
C VAL A 740 8.15 -0.14 34.79
N ASP A 741 9.22 -0.66 34.18
CA ASP A 741 10.31 0.13 33.59
C ASP A 741 10.01 0.70 32.18
N GLY A 742 8.80 0.47 31.65
CA GLY A 742 8.39 0.91 30.32
C GLY A 742 8.78 -0.03 29.17
N THR A 743 9.58 -1.07 29.42
CA THR A 743 9.91 -2.09 28.41
C THR A 743 8.73 -3.04 28.16
N PRO A 744 8.60 -3.67 26.99
CA PRO A 744 7.45 -4.52 26.70
C PRO A 744 7.49 -5.82 27.52
N CYS A 745 6.35 -6.25 28.04
CA CYS A 745 6.20 -7.55 28.67
C CYS A 745 6.48 -8.66 27.64
N HIS A 746 7.16 -9.73 28.07
CA HIS A 746 7.59 -10.80 27.17
C HIS A 746 6.42 -11.50 26.46
N PHE A 747 5.29 -11.64 27.17
CA PHE A 747 4.06 -12.30 26.70
C PHE A 747 3.21 -11.43 25.77
N SER A 748 3.45 -10.11 25.71
CA SER A 748 2.62 -9.17 24.94
C SER A 748 2.77 -9.45 23.45
N ASN A 749 1.67 -9.73 22.76
CA ASN A 749 1.66 -9.92 21.30
C ASN A 749 2.02 -8.61 20.57
N TRP A 750 2.66 -8.75 19.41
CA TRP A 750 3.22 -7.67 18.59
C TRP A 750 3.35 -8.10 17.11
N GLY A 751 3.82 -7.22 16.23
CA GLY A 751 4.02 -7.52 14.80
C GLY A 751 2.75 -7.39 13.96
N GLY A 752 2.91 -7.39 12.64
CA GLY A 752 1.77 -7.20 11.72
C GLY A 752 1.04 -5.88 11.95
N ASN A 753 -0.29 -5.94 12.02
CA ASN A 753 -1.11 -4.76 12.32
C ASN A 753 -1.04 -4.34 13.80
N ASN A 754 -0.72 -5.26 14.73
CA ASN A 754 -0.49 -4.88 16.14
C ASN A 754 0.62 -3.83 16.24
N THR A 755 1.69 -3.95 15.45
CA THR A 755 2.77 -2.95 15.45
C THR A 755 2.41 -1.69 14.66
N LYS A 756 1.65 -1.79 13.56
CA LYS A 756 1.31 -0.63 12.72
C LYS A 756 0.28 0.30 13.37
N GLU A 757 -0.71 -0.28 14.04
CA GLU A 757 -1.88 0.40 14.60
C GLU A 757 -2.03 0.17 16.11
N GLY A 758 -0.94 -0.19 16.79
CA GLY A 758 -0.94 -0.39 18.23
C GLY A 758 0.05 0.44 19.02
N ILE A 759 -0.19 0.54 20.32
CA ILE A 759 0.56 1.35 21.27
C ILE A 759 0.89 0.53 22.53
N LEU A 760 2.05 0.78 23.12
CA LEU A 760 2.47 0.13 24.36
C LEU A 760 2.08 0.99 25.57
N ALA A 761 1.47 0.38 26.59
CA ALA A 761 1.06 1.07 27.81
C ALA A 761 1.32 0.19 29.05
N PRO A 762 1.39 0.75 30.27
CA PRO A 762 1.57 -0.02 31.49
C PRO A 762 0.59 -1.18 31.60
N GLY A 763 1.12 -2.41 31.66
CA GLY A 763 0.33 -3.64 31.75
C GLY A 763 0.80 -4.59 32.85
N GLU A 764 1.93 -4.33 33.50
CA GLU A 764 2.41 -5.07 34.67
C GLU A 764 2.00 -4.39 35.98
N GLU A 765 1.56 -5.18 36.95
CA GLU A 765 1.20 -4.74 38.31
C GLU A 765 0.17 -3.59 38.34
N ILE A 766 -0.87 -3.67 37.49
CA ILE A 766 -1.92 -2.66 37.41
C ILE A 766 -2.97 -2.93 38.49
N LEU A 767 -3.22 -1.92 39.32
CA LEU A 767 -4.20 -1.98 40.40
C LEU A 767 -5.64 -1.94 39.85
N GLY A 768 -6.50 -2.82 40.32
CA GLY A 768 -7.91 -2.84 39.95
C GLY A 768 -8.76 -3.63 40.95
N ALA A 769 -10.08 -3.51 40.80
CA ALA A 769 -11.06 -4.14 41.68
C ALA A 769 -11.27 -5.62 41.34
N GLN A 770 -11.82 -6.34 42.31
CA GLN A 770 -12.25 -7.73 42.18
C GLN A 770 -13.63 -7.90 42.85
N PRO A 771 -14.51 -8.79 42.37
CA PRO A 771 -15.89 -8.91 42.85
C PRO A 771 -15.99 -9.20 44.35
N CYS A 772 -17.06 -8.75 45.01
CA CYS A 772 -17.41 -9.10 46.40
C CYS A 772 -16.43 -8.65 47.50
N THR A 773 -15.37 -7.89 47.21
CA THR A 773 -14.42 -7.38 48.21
C THR A 773 -13.88 -6.00 47.85
N GLU A 774 -13.67 -5.15 48.86
CA GLU A 774 -13.06 -3.81 48.72
C GLU A 774 -11.53 -3.87 48.60
N GLU A 775 -10.91 -5.02 48.86
CA GLU A 775 -9.47 -5.19 48.70
C GLU A 775 -9.11 -5.28 47.20
N PRO A 776 -8.36 -4.32 46.64
CA PRO A 776 -7.99 -4.34 45.24
C PRO A 776 -6.86 -5.36 44.99
N VAL A 777 -6.67 -5.72 43.72
CA VAL A 777 -5.63 -6.66 43.28
C VAL A 777 -4.81 -6.04 42.15
N ARG A 778 -3.51 -6.37 42.13
CA ARG A 778 -2.63 -6.05 41.00
C ARG A 778 -2.60 -7.21 40.02
N LEU A 779 -2.92 -6.93 38.76
CA LEU A 779 -2.89 -7.92 37.68
C LEU A 779 -1.92 -7.47 36.58
N THR A 780 -1.48 -8.46 35.80
CA THR A 780 -0.50 -8.27 34.73
C THR A 780 -1.02 -8.85 33.42
N GLY A 781 -1.04 -8.06 32.34
CA GLY A 781 -1.53 -8.48 31.02
C GLY A 781 -1.81 -7.33 30.07
N THR A 782 -1.92 -7.62 28.77
CA THR A 782 -2.38 -6.67 27.74
C THR A 782 -3.80 -6.19 28.02
N SER A 783 -4.64 -7.04 28.61
CA SER A 783 -5.97 -6.66 29.08
C SER A 783 -5.99 -5.67 30.24
N MET A 784 -4.85 -5.44 30.91
CA MET A 784 -4.72 -4.41 31.96
C MET A 784 -4.13 -3.11 31.39
N ALA A 785 -3.40 -3.19 30.26
CA ALA A 785 -2.92 -2.04 29.52
C ALA A 785 -4.01 -1.39 28.63
N ALA A 786 -4.87 -2.19 27.99
CA ALA A 786 -5.95 -1.68 27.14
C ALA A 786 -6.94 -0.73 27.87
N PRO A 787 -7.34 -0.99 29.13
CA PRO A 787 -8.18 -0.09 29.91
C PRO A 787 -7.50 1.25 30.21
N VAL A 788 -6.18 1.25 30.46
CA VAL A 788 -5.40 2.49 30.64
C VAL A 788 -5.49 3.36 29.39
N MET A 789 -5.27 2.78 28.20
CA MET A 789 -5.39 3.51 26.94
C MET A 789 -6.82 3.94 26.60
N THR A 790 -7.80 3.15 27.02
CA THR A 790 -9.23 3.51 26.91
C THR A 790 -9.52 4.75 27.74
N GLY A 791 -9.04 4.78 28.99
CA GLY A 791 -9.15 5.94 29.87
C GLY A 791 -8.44 7.18 29.33
N ILE A 792 -7.18 7.05 28.90
CA ILE A 792 -6.43 8.18 28.32
C ILE A 792 -7.15 8.73 27.09
N SER A 793 -7.65 7.86 26.21
CA SER A 793 -8.42 8.27 25.03
C SER A 793 -9.71 9.00 25.44
N ALA A 794 -10.39 8.52 26.48
CA ALA A 794 -11.59 9.14 27.02
C ALA A 794 -11.32 10.54 27.61
N LEU A 795 -10.21 10.72 28.34
CA LEU A 795 -9.80 12.02 28.87
C LEU A 795 -9.49 13.01 27.74
N LEU A 796 -8.80 12.57 26.68
CA LEU A 796 -8.53 13.40 25.52
C LEU A 796 -9.84 13.80 24.81
N MET A 797 -10.77 12.87 24.59
CA MET A 797 -12.09 13.23 24.04
C MET A 797 -12.89 14.15 24.95
N SER A 798 -12.80 13.95 26.27
CA SER A 798 -13.46 14.81 27.27
C SER A 798 -12.91 16.22 27.24
N LEU A 799 -11.59 16.37 27.06
CA LEU A 799 -10.96 17.68 26.93
C LEU A 799 -11.37 18.39 25.63
N GLN A 800 -11.63 17.66 24.54
CA GLN A 800 -12.23 18.24 23.33
C GLN A 800 -13.60 18.86 23.66
N VAL A 801 -14.47 18.10 24.33
CA VAL A 801 -15.81 18.58 24.75
C VAL A 801 -15.70 19.80 25.65
N GLN A 802 -14.86 19.76 26.68
CA GLN A 802 -14.70 20.84 27.66
C GLN A 802 -14.11 22.12 27.04
N GLN A 803 -13.34 22.01 25.96
CA GLN A 803 -12.84 23.14 25.18
C GLN A 803 -13.78 23.56 24.03
N GLY A 804 -14.96 22.96 23.92
CA GLY A 804 -15.93 23.26 22.85
C GLY A 804 -15.53 22.77 21.46
N LYS A 805 -14.55 21.86 21.38
CA LYS A 805 -14.16 21.16 20.15
C LYS A 805 -15.07 19.95 19.90
N PRO A 806 -15.35 19.57 18.64
CA PRO A 806 -16.06 18.33 18.36
C PRO A 806 -15.23 17.13 18.83
N VAL A 807 -15.90 16.08 19.30
CA VAL A 807 -15.27 14.79 19.61
C VAL A 807 -14.75 14.19 18.31
N ASP A 808 -13.47 13.84 18.25
CA ASP A 808 -12.83 13.24 17.07
C ASP A 808 -12.00 12.03 17.49
N ALA A 809 -12.58 10.85 17.32
CA ALA A 809 -12.02 9.58 17.75
C ALA A 809 -10.78 9.19 16.93
N GLU A 810 -10.80 9.42 15.62
CA GLU A 810 -9.68 9.09 14.74
C GLU A 810 -8.51 10.08 14.94
N ALA A 811 -8.79 11.36 15.22
CA ALA A 811 -7.74 12.30 15.62
C ALA A 811 -7.07 11.87 16.92
N VAL A 812 -7.83 11.45 17.93
CA VAL A 812 -7.26 10.93 19.19
C VAL A 812 -6.43 9.67 18.95
N ARG A 813 -6.96 8.69 18.20
CA ARG A 813 -6.26 7.43 17.87
C ARG A 813 -4.93 7.71 17.15
N THR A 814 -4.98 8.53 16.11
CA THR A 814 -3.80 8.84 15.30
C THR A 814 -2.80 9.72 16.02
N ALA A 815 -3.23 10.64 16.89
CA ALA A 815 -2.35 11.42 17.74
C ALA A 815 -1.54 10.51 18.67
N LEU A 816 -2.22 9.63 19.40
CA LEU A 816 -1.57 8.65 20.28
C LEU A 816 -0.58 7.76 19.53
N LEU A 817 -0.96 7.22 18.36
CA LEU A 817 -0.09 6.35 17.55
C LEU A 817 1.11 7.09 16.93
N LYS A 818 0.95 8.37 16.53
CA LYS A 818 2.02 9.16 15.90
C LYS A 818 3.03 9.67 16.91
N THR A 819 2.61 9.92 18.15
CA THR A 819 3.48 10.49 19.18
C THR A 819 4.06 9.44 20.12
N ALA A 820 3.60 8.18 20.02
CA ALA A 820 4.15 7.05 20.75
C ALA A 820 5.68 7.01 20.63
N ILE A 821 6.38 6.82 21.76
CA ILE A 821 7.85 6.87 21.83
C ILE A 821 8.39 5.46 21.53
N PRO A 822 9.10 5.24 20.41
CA PRO A 822 9.68 3.93 20.12
C PRO A 822 10.65 3.50 21.22
N CYS A 823 10.73 2.21 21.48
CA CYS A 823 11.73 1.69 22.44
C CYS A 823 13.15 1.84 21.89
N ASP A 824 14.08 2.09 22.80
CA ASP A 824 15.50 2.15 22.50
C ASP A 824 16.03 0.76 22.08
N PRO A 825 16.61 0.62 20.87
CA PRO A 825 17.19 -0.63 20.40
C PRO A 825 18.36 -1.16 21.25
N GLU A 826 19.02 -0.31 22.05
CA GLU A 826 20.08 -0.75 22.96
C GLU A 826 19.54 -1.39 24.26
N VAL A 827 18.28 -1.10 24.60
CA VAL A 827 17.61 -1.59 25.83
C VAL A 827 16.61 -2.71 25.51
N VAL A 828 15.88 -2.59 24.40
CA VAL A 828 14.88 -3.56 23.96
C VAL A 828 15.36 -4.21 22.68
N GLU A 829 15.70 -5.50 22.75
CA GLU A 829 16.27 -6.28 21.65
C GLU A 829 15.42 -6.26 20.36
N GLU A 830 14.09 -6.18 20.50
CA GLU A 830 13.15 -6.10 19.39
C GLU A 830 12.19 -4.91 19.60
N PRO A 831 12.54 -3.71 19.12
CA PRO A 831 11.74 -2.49 19.34
C PRO A 831 10.31 -2.57 18.80
N GLU A 832 10.04 -3.42 17.80
CA GLU A 832 8.69 -3.66 17.29
C GLU A 832 7.73 -4.28 18.33
N ARG A 833 8.27 -4.87 19.41
CA ARG A 833 7.50 -5.32 20.59
C ARG A 833 6.84 -4.16 21.33
N CYS A 834 7.36 -2.96 21.17
CA CYS A 834 6.75 -1.74 21.68
C CYS A 834 5.67 -1.18 20.74
N LEU A 835 5.29 -1.95 19.71
CA LEU A 835 4.31 -1.56 18.70
C LEU A 835 4.76 -0.26 18.02
N ARG A 836 3.93 0.79 17.99
CA ARG A 836 4.37 2.13 17.56
C ARG A 836 5.27 2.84 18.56
N GLY A 837 5.21 2.45 19.83
CA GLY A 837 5.96 3.02 20.93
C GLY A 837 5.15 3.05 22.23
N PHE A 838 5.81 3.44 23.31
CA PHE A 838 5.19 3.72 24.61
C PHE A 838 4.29 4.97 24.55
N VAL A 839 3.17 4.94 25.27
CA VAL A 839 2.21 6.05 25.33
C VAL A 839 2.88 7.38 25.71
N ASN A 840 2.58 8.43 24.95
CA ASN A 840 3.15 9.76 25.12
C ASN A 840 2.04 10.82 25.16
N ILE A 841 1.49 11.04 26.36
CA ILE A 841 0.42 12.03 26.59
C ILE A 841 0.87 13.45 26.21
N PRO A 842 2.07 13.95 26.59
CA PRO A 842 2.53 15.29 26.21
C PRO A 842 2.55 15.49 24.69
N GLY A 843 3.02 14.49 23.95
CA GLY A 843 2.99 14.49 22.49
C GLY A 843 1.56 14.57 21.95
N ALA A 844 0.66 13.71 22.43
CA ALA A 844 -0.74 13.67 21.99
C ALA A 844 -1.48 14.98 22.33
N MET A 845 -1.24 15.53 23.53
CA MET A 845 -1.77 16.82 23.97
C MET A 845 -1.32 17.96 23.06
N LYS A 846 -0.05 17.95 22.63
CA LYS A 846 0.48 18.93 21.68
C LYS A 846 -0.19 18.83 20.31
N VAL A 847 -0.51 17.61 19.85
CA VAL A 847 -1.18 17.39 18.55
C VAL A 847 -2.66 17.79 18.59
N LEU A 848 -3.37 17.49 19.67
CA LEU A 848 -4.83 17.70 19.76
C LEU A 848 -5.23 19.09 20.29
N PHE A 849 -4.45 19.64 21.22
CA PHE A 849 -4.78 20.85 21.96
C PHE A 849 -3.70 21.93 21.91
N GLY A 850 -2.58 21.67 21.24
CA GLY A 850 -1.72 22.75 20.77
C GLY A 850 -2.54 23.75 19.94
N GLN A 851 -2.16 25.03 19.97
CA GLN A 851 -2.91 26.06 19.25
C GLN A 851 -3.04 25.72 17.74
N PRO A 852 -4.22 26.00 17.15
CA PRO A 852 -4.84 25.09 16.21
C PRO A 852 -4.29 25.18 14.77
N SER A 853 -4.07 24.02 14.17
CA SER A 853 -4.14 23.85 12.71
C SER A 853 -5.36 22.98 12.37
N VAL A 854 -6.33 23.59 11.69
CA VAL A 854 -7.71 23.10 11.44
C VAL A 854 -7.80 21.86 10.54
N THR A 855 -8.61 20.87 10.95
CA THR A 855 -9.16 19.77 10.14
C THR A 855 -10.59 20.11 9.69
N VAL A 856 -10.93 19.87 8.42
CA VAL A 856 -12.29 19.98 7.86
C VAL A 856 -12.75 18.56 7.46
N SER A 857 -13.96 18.15 7.84
CA SER A 857 -14.61 16.94 7.32
C SER A 857 -15.67 17.30 6.27
N PHE A 858 -15.83 16.41 5.28
CA PHE A 858 -16.81 16.51 4.20
C PHE A 858 -17.82 15.37 4.33
N ALA A 859 -19.10 15.71 4.44
CA ALA A 859 -20.20 14.78 4.24
C ALA A 859 -21.29 15.47 3.41
N GLY A 860 -21.68 14.81 2.31
CA GLY A 860 -22.92 15.06 1.57
C GLY A 860 -23.01 16.40 0.85
N GLY A 861 -23.10 16.36 -0.48
CA GLY A 861 -23.30 17.54 -1.32
C GLY A 861 -24.61 18.27 -1.02
N GLN A 862 -24.57 19.21 -0.07
CA GLN A 862 -25.31 20.48 0.00
C GLN A 862 -25.15 21.05 1.41
N ALA A 863 -24.35 22.10 1.55
CA ALA A 863 -24.40 22.97 2.71
C ALA A 863 -25.65 23.86 2.63
N THR A 864 -26.79 23.40 3.13
CA THR A 864 -27.88 24.30 3.52
C THR A 864 -27.71 24.71 4.98
N ARG A 865 -27.33 25.97 5.21
CA ARG A 865 -27.40 26.65 6.50
C ARG A 865 -28.88 26.95 6.81
N THR A 866 -29.53 26.16 7.67
CA THR A 866 -30.77 26.60 8.33
C THR A 866 -30.40 27.36 9.59
N GLU A 867 -30.40 28.69 9.49
CA GLU A 867 -30.60 29.57 10.63
C GLU A 867 -32.10 29.84 10.78
N HIS A 868 -32.58 29.83 12.03
CA HIS A 868 -33.87 30.41 12.39
C HIS A 868 -33.68 31.91 12.66
N PRO A 869 -34.24 32.81 11.83
CA PRO A 869 -34.65 34.12 12.29
C PRO A 869 -36.17 34.13 12.49
N GLY A 870 -36.59 34.57 13.68
CA GLY A 870 -37.98 34.89 13.93
C GLY A 870 -38.50 35.94 12.95
N TYR A 871 -39.71 35.70 12.42
CA TYR A 871 -40.68 36.63 11.81
C TYR A 871 -40.17 37.77 10.90
N ALA A 872 -40.41 37.68 9.59
CA ALA A 872 -41.40 38.50 8.84
C ALA A 872 -41.26 38.44 7.29
N THR A 873 -42.29 37.88 6.64
CA THR A 873 -43.01 38.28 5.38
C THR A 873 -42.32 38.72 4.06
N VAL A 874 -42.59 37.91 3.01
CA VAL A 874 -43.12 38.22 1.63
C VAL A 874 -42.16 38.49 0.42
N ALA A 875 -41.97 37.45 -0.43
CA ALA A 875 -42.28 37.28 -1.89
C ALA A 875 -41.67 38.21 -3.03
N PRO A 876 -41.70 37.82 -4.34
CA PRO A 876 -40.53 37.43 -5.16
C PRO A 876 -40.43 38.05 -6.60
N ALA A 877 -39.34 37.78 -7.37
CA ALA A 877 -39.18 37.75 -8.86
C ALA A 877 -37.70 38.01 -9.27
N SER A 878 -37.07 37.59 -10.38
CA SER A 878 -37.35 36.76 -11.58
C SER A 878 -36.05 36.64 -12.43
N ILE A 879 -35.94 35.57 -13.23
CA ILE A 879 -34.89 35.16 -14.22
C ILE A 879 -34.82 36.16 -15.42
N PRO A 880 -33.68 36.35 -16.13
CA PRO A 880 -33.46 35.68 -17.43
C PRO A 880 -32.00 35.32 -17.83
N GLU A 881 -31.94 34.41 -18.80
CA GLU A 881 -30.80 33.73 -19.44
C GLU A 881 -30.50 34.36 -20.85
N PRO A 882 -29.78 33.74 -21.83
CA PRO A 882 -28.46 34.13 -22.38
C PRO A 882 -28.47 34.45 -23.91
N MET A 883 -27.30 34.62 -24.56
CA MET A 883 -27.00 34.47 -26.02
C MET A 883 -25.53 34.91 -26.30
N ALA A 884 -24.75 34.54 -27.33
CA ALA A 884 -24.65 33.42 -28.28
C ALA A 884 -23.46 33.72 -29.26
N GLU A 885 -22.88 32.65 -29.83
CA GLU A 885 -22.33 32.49 -31.21
C GLU A 885 -20.92 32.96 -31.69
N ARG A 886 -20.14 31.93 -32.12
CA ARG A 886 -19.48 31.66 -33.45
C ARG A 886 -18.38 32.58 -34.02
N ALA A 887 -17.26 32.00 -34.46
CA ALA A 887 -17.03 31.46 -35.82
C ALA A 887 -15.54 31.08 -36.11
N THR A 888 -15.33 29.97 -36.84
CA THR A 888 -14.08 29.50 -37.51
C THR A 888 -13.94 30.16 -38.91
N PRO A 889 -12.77 30.15 -39.62
CA PRO A 889 -12.36 28.99 -40.46
C PRO A 889 -10.86 28.82 -40.87
N ALA A 890 -10.50 27.55 -41.14
CA ALA A 890 -9.85 26.99 -42.36
C ALA A 890 -8.38 27.22 -42.80
N VAL A 891 -7.66 26.07 -42.90
CA VAL A 891 -6.91 25.49 -44.07
C VAL A 891 -5.48 25.97 -44.37
N GLN A 892 -4.47 25.08 -44.35
CA GLN A 892 -3.88 24.38 -45.52
C GLN A 892 -2.70 23.44 -45.15
N ALA A 893 -2.58 22.31 -45.85
CA ALA A 893 -1.57 21.25 -45.67
C ALA A 893 -0.46 21.30 -46.74
N ALA A 894 0.76 20.87 -46.40
CA ALA A 894 1.85 20.50 -47.32
C ALA A 894 2.82 19.52 -46.62
N THR A 895 2.73 18.22 -46.91
CA THR A 895 3.67 17.38 -47.71
C THR A 895 5.05 17.13 -47.11
N ALA A 896 5.27 15.85 -46.77
CA ALA A 896 6.46 15.23 -46.20
C ALA A 896 7.62 15.05 -47.18
N THR A 897 8.83 14.92 -46.62
CA THR A 897 10.00 14.34 -47.29
C THR A 897 10.74 13.44 -46.30
N GLU A 898 10.74 12.13 -46.56
CA GLU A 898 11.55 11.13 -45.85
C GLU A 898 13.01 11.18 -46.28
N MET A 899 13.94 10.90 -45.37
CA MET A 899 15.22 10.28 -45.72
C MET A 899 15.77 9.36 -44.62
N VAL A 900 16.32 8.26 -45.11
CA VAL A 900 16.67 6.97 -44.50
C VAL A 900 18.15 6.92 -44.09
N ILE A 901 18.52 5.94 -43.24
CA ILE A 901 19.79 5.16 -43.13
C ILE A 901 20.17 5.03 -41.63
N ALA A 902 20.63 3.92 -41.04
CA ALA A 902 20.71 2.49 -41.31
C ALA A 902 21.28 1.83 -40.02
N PRO A 903 21.08 0.53 -39.75
CA PRO A 903 21.43 -0.08 -38.47
C PRO A 903 22.86 -0.63 -38.46
N SER A 904 23.62 -0.30 -37.41
CA SER A 904 24.89 -0.98 -37.09
C SER A 904 24.62 -2.12 -36.11
N THR A 905 24.58 -3.33 -36.65
CA THR A 905 24.64 -4.61 -35.95
C THR A 905 26.08 -4.99 -35.59
N GLU A 906 26.36 -5.30 -34.32
CA GLU A 906 27.17 -6.47 -33.98
C GLU A 906 26.68 -7.10 -32.65
N PRO A 907 26.76 -8.44 -32.51
CA PRO A 907 25.98 -9.22 -31.55
C PRO A 907 26.68 -9.37 -30.20
N ALA A 908 25.96 -9.10 -29.12
CA ALA A 908 26.44 -9.34 -27.76
C ALA A 908 26.53 -10.86 -27.47
N ASN A 909 27.70 -11.26 -26.97
CA ASN A 909 28.13 -12.62 -26.67
C ASN A 909 27.32 -13.23 -25.49
N PRO A 910 26.80 -14.48 -25.55
CA PRO A 910 25.90 -15.05 -24.52
C PRO A 910 26.56 -15.43 -23.18
N ALA A 911 27.81 -15.05 -22.93
CA ALA A 911 28.61 -15.56 -21.80
C ALA A 911 28.89 -14.53 -20.68
N THR A 912 28.29 -13.34 -20.70
CA THR A 912 28.46 -12.35 -19.62
C THR A 912 27.18 -11.54 -19.42
N VAL A 913 26.19 -12.15 -18.78
CA VAL A 913 25.15 -11.40 -18.06
C VAL A 913 25.62 -11.35 -16.62
N GLU A 914 26.06 -10.18 -16.15
CA GLU A 914 26.43 -10.01 -14.74
C GLU A 914 25.23 -10.33 -13.85
N ALA A 915 25.47 -11.16 -12.83
CA ALA A 915 24.50 -11.52 -11.83
C ALA A 915 23.96 -10.26 -11.12
N SER A 916 22.65 -10.17 -10.97
CA SER A 916 22.01 -9.15 -10.12
C SER A 916 22.60 -9.20 -8.71
N THR A 917 23.29 -8.13 -8.29
CA THR A 917 23.92 -7.95 -6.96
C THR A 917 22.96 -7.39 -5.90
N ALA A 918 21.65 -7.33 -6.17
CA ALA A 918 20.65 -6.83 -5.21
C ALA A 918 20.63 -7.70 -3.93
N PHE A 919 21.18 -7.15 -2.84
CA PHE A 919 21.42 -7.83 -1.57
C PHE A 919 20.35 -7.45 -0.53
N SER A 920 19.52 -8.41 -0.10
CA SER A 920 18.45 -8.23 0.89
C SER A 920 18.80 -8.73 2.31
N GLY A 921 19.98 -9.31 2.50
CA GLY A 921 20.42 -9.89 3.79
C GLY A 921 19.71 -11.19 4.21
N ASN A 922 18.88 -11.80 3.35
CA ASN A 922 18.15 -13.05 3.64
C ASN A 922 18.89 -14.29 3.12
N VAL A 923 18.66 -15.44 3.77
CA VAL A 923 19.03 -16.79 3.31
C VAL A 923 17.78 -17.66 3.29
N TYR A 924 17.63 -18.46 2.25
CA TYR A 924 16.63 -19.53 2.20
C TYR A 924 17.33 -20.81 1.77
N ALA A 925 17.68 -21.66 2.73
CA ALA A 925 18.54 -22.81 2.52
C ALA A 925 17.77 -24.13 2.61
N LEU A 926 18.26 -25.14 1.88
CA LEU A 926 17.78 -26.52 1.95
C LEU A 926 18.91 -27.41 2.48
N GLY A 927 18.57 -28.55 3.09
CA GLY A 927 19.58 -29.50 3.53
C GLY A 927 19.10 -30.50 4.57
N THR A 928 20.01 -30.91 5.44
CA THR A 928 19.79 -31.73 6.63
C THR A 928 20.38 -31.05 7.85
N ILE A 929 19.73 -31.20 9.00
CA ILE A 929 20.21 -30.60 10.24
C ILE A 929 21.22 -31.52 10.94
N GLY A 930 22.20 -30.92 11.61
CA GLY A 930 23.16 -31.60 12.46
C GLY A 930 23.55 -30.75 13.67
N TYR A 931 24.48 -31.26 14.47
CA TYR A 931 25.07 -30.55 15.59
C TYR A 931 26.58 -30.76 15.63
N ASP A 932 27.28 -29.78 16.20
CA ASP A 932 28.71 -29.78 16.43
C ASP A 932 29.04 -29.27 17.84
N PHE A 933 30.16 -29.73 18.40
CA PHE A 933 30.56 -29.39 19.77
C PHE A 933 31.38 -28.10 19.87
N GLY A 934 31.99 -27.64 18.79
CA GLY A 934 32.91 -26.50 18.74
C GLY A 934 34.26 -26.80 19.40
N ASP A 935 34.26 -27.18 20.68
CA ASP A 935 35.48 -27.39 21.48
C ASP A 935 35.45 -28.68 22.32
N GLU A 936 36.61 -29.12 22.81
CA GLU A 936 36.74 -30.31 23.64
C GLU A 936 35.99 -30.20 24.97
N ALA A 937 35.87 -29.02 25.56
CA ALA A 937 35.23 -28.83 26.86
C ALA A 937 33.71 -29.12 26.78
N ARG A 938 33.08 -28.64 25.71
CA ARG A 938 31.67 -28.87 25.43
C ARG A 938 31.39 -30.32 25.04
N ARG A 939 32.27 -30.92 24.23
CA ARG A 939 32.22 -32.36 23.93
C ARG A 939 32.28 -33.20 25.21
N ASP A 940 33.25 -32.93 26.10
CA ASP A 940 33.42 -33.69 27.34
C ASP A 940 32.21 -33.55 28.27
N THR A 941 31.56 -32.37 28.28
CA THR A 941 30.30 -32.15 29.02
C THR A 941 29.22 -33.15 28.59
N PHE A 942 29.01 -33.36 27.29
CA PHE A 942 28.04 -34.35 26.80
C PHE A 942 28.51 -35.80 26.97
N LYS A 943 29.82 -36.08 26.94
CA LYS A 943 30.36 -37.43 27.23
C LYS A 943 30.14 -37.87 28.69
N GLU A 944 30.05 -36.95 29.63
CA GLU A 944 29.69 -37.28 31.02
C GLU A 944 28.19 -37.60 31.18
N ARG A 945 27.36 -37.12 30.24
CA ARG A 945 25.88 -37.18 30.30
C ARG A 945 25.30 -38.35 29.53
N MET A 946 26.02 -38.89 28.53
CA MET A 946 25.61 -40.05 27.74
C MET A 946 26.79 -40.92 27.32
N ALA A 947 26.52 -42.18 26.95
CA ALA A 947 27.55 -43.15 26.64
C ALA A 947 28.33 -42.80 25.36
N ASP A 948 27.64 -42.31 24.33
CA ASP A 948 28.27 -41.81 23.10
C ASP A 948 27.53 -40.57 22.57
N PRO A 949 28.07 -39.36 22.74
CA PRO A 949 27.43 -38.13 22.26
C PRO A 949 27.52 -37.94 20.74
N TYR A 950 28.24 -38.79 20.01
CA TYR A 950 28.22 -38.81 18.56
C TYR A 950 27.08 -39.67 17.99
N ASP A 951 26.43 -40.51 18.80
CA ASP A 951 25.19 -41.19 18.40
C ASP A 951 24.04 -40.19 18.54
N ALA A 952 23.60 -39.65 17.40
CA ALA A 952 22.54 -38.64 17.34
C ALA A 952 21.23 -39.11 17.99
N ARG A 953 20.96 -40.42 18.09
CA ARG A 953 19.78 -40.94 18.80
C ARG A 953 19.89 -40.73 20.31
N GLN A 954 21.07 -40.98 20.88
CA GLN A 954 21.32 -40.69 22.30
C GLN A 954 21.29 -39.19 22.56
N MET A 955 21.78 -38.37 21.63
CA MET A 955 21.71 -36.91 21.74
C MET A 955 20.25 -36.43 21.73
N VAL A 956 19.42 -36.94 20.81
CA VAL A 956 17.99 -36.60 20.74
C VAL A 956 17.26 -36.99 22.02
N ASP A 957 17.41 -38.25 22.47
CA ASP A 957 16.81 -38.74 23.72
C ASP A 957 17.21 -37.93 24.95
N TYR A 958 18.43 -37.39 24.93
CA TYR A 958 18.96 -36.58 26.01
C TYR A 958 18.42 -35.15 25.96
N LEU A 959 18.47 -34.49 24.79
CA LEU A 959 17.98 -33.13 24.61
C LEU A 959 16.46 -33.03 24.76
N ASP A 960 15.71 -34.08 24.43
CA ASP A 960 14.26 -34.14 24.66
C ASP A 960 13.92 -34.07 26.17
N ARG A 961 14.76 -34.67 27.02
CA ARG A 961 14.64 -34.59 28.49
C ARG A 961 15.29 -33.34 29.06
N ASN A 962 16.23 -32.73 28.34
CA ASN A 962 17.03 -31.59 28.77
C ASN A 962 17.09 -30.49 27.68
N PRO A 963 15.96 -29.84 27.34
CA PRO A 963 15.88 -28.96 26.17
C PRO A 963 16.81 -27.73 26.23
N ASP A 964 17.06 -27.20 27.43
CA ASP A 964 17.95 -26.05 27.61
C ASP A 964 19.39 -26.32 27.16
N GLU A 965 19.81 -27.58 27.13
CA GLU A 965 21.16 -27.96 26.72
C GLU A 965 21.38 -27.91 25.21
N ALA A 966 20.30 -27.87 24.42
CA ALA A 966 20.35 -27.66 22.97
C ALA A 966 21.04 -26.33 22.62
N ARG A 967 20.98 -25.33 23.52
CA ARG A 967 21.68 -24.03 23.38
C ARG A 967 23.19 -24.15 23.45
N SER A 968 23.71 -25.22 24.03
CA SER A 968 25.15 -25.42 24.17
C SER A 968 25.75 -25.84 22.83
N LEU A 969 25.04 -26.66 22.04
CA LEU A 969 25.51 -27.16 20.76
C LEU A 969 25.51 -26.10 19.66
N ILE A 970 26.43 -26.23 18.71
CA ILE A 970 26.38 -25.49 17.45
C ILE A 970 25.48 -26.29 16.51
N TRP A 971 24.34 -25.73 16.13
CA TRP A 971 23.45 -26.37 15.17
C TRP A 971 23.92 -26.09 13.76
N THR A 972 23.99 -27.11 12.92
CA THR A 972 24.52 -27.01 11.56
C THR A 972 23.45 -27.35 10.54
N LEU A 973 23.44 -26.62 9.43
CA LEU A 973 22.71 -27.01 8.23
C LEU A 973 23.72 -27.54 7.21
N ASN A 974 23.47 -28.76 6.75
CA ASN A 974 24.35 -29.49 5.85
C ASN A 974 23.66 -29.68 4.51
N LEU A 975 24.37 -29.46 3.41
CA LEU A 975 23.88 -29.74 2.07
C LEU A 975 24.79 -30.79 1.44
N GLU A 976 24.23 -31.97 1.13
CA GLU A 976 24.97 -33.13 0.61
C GLU A 976 26.17 -33.57 1.46
N GLY A 977 26.11 -33.31 2.77
CA GLY A 977 27.15 -33.68 3.74
C GLY A 977 28.14 -32.56 4.06
N ASP A 978 28.12 -31.45 3.32
CA ASP A 978 28.94 -30.28 3.60
C ASP A 978 28.18 -29.30 4.50
N VAL A 979 28.84 -28.82 5.56
CA VAL A 979 28.26 -27.79 6.42
C VAL A 979 28.21 -26.50 5.61
N ILE A 980 27.02 -25.89 5.48
CA ILE A 980 26.84 -24.62 4.75
C ILE A 980 26.55 -23.44 5.67
N TYR A 981 25.92 -23.69 6.83
CA TYR A 981 25.63 -22.66 7.82
C TYR A 981 25.65 -23.19 9.25
N ALA A 982 26.06 -22.34 10.17
CA ALA A 982 25.72 -22.50 11.58
C ALA A 982 24.39 -21.77 11.86
N LEU A 983 23.42 -22.49 12.39
CA LEU A 983 22.10 -21.98 12.71
C LEU A 983 22.10 -21.46 14.14
N ASP A 984 21.81 -20.17 14.30
CA ASP A 984 21.73 -19.53 15.61
C ASP A 984 20.29 -19.06 15.87
N PRO A 985 19.52 -19.84 16.66
CA PRO A 985 18.22 -19.42 17.15
C PRO A 985 18.35 -18.17 18.01
N LYS A 986 17.76 -17.06 17.54
CA LYS A 986 17.83 -15.77 18.22
C LYS A 986 16.45 -15.18 18.40
N GLY A 987 16.32 -14.42 19.50
CA GLY A 987 15.09 -13.78 19.88
C GLY A 987 14.11 -14.71 20.61
N PRO A 988 12.85 -14.26 20.74
CA PRO A 988 11.88 -14.84 21.68
C PRO A 988 11.47 -16.28 21.40
N PHE A 989 11.56 -16.72 20.13
CA PHE A 989 11.22 -18.08 19.72
C PHE A 989 12.45 -18.99 19.63
N ALA A 990 13.60 -18.60 20.19
CA ALA A 990 14.80 -19.43 20.13
C ALA A 990 14.53 -20.85 20.65
N THR A 991 13.78 -20.98 21.76
CA THR A 991 13.37 -22.29 22.31
C THR A 991 12.53 -23.09 21.31
N ASN A 992 11.51 -22.49 20.68
CA ASN A 992 10.70 -23.18 19.68
C ASN A 992 11.53 -23.58 18.45
N VAL A 993 12.50 -22.77 18.06
CA VAL A 993 13.41 -23.11 16.96
C VAL A 993 14.33 -24.28 17.36
N TYR A 994 14.82 -24.32 18.60
CA TYR A 994 15.57 -25.48 19.11
C TYR A 994 14.71 -26.75 19.19
N GLU A 995 13.43 -26.64 19.55
CA GLU A 995 12.48 -27.76 19.52
C GLU A 995 12.29 -28.29 18.10
N ILE A 996 12.12 -27.38 17.12
CA ILE A 996 12.04 -27.78 15.71
C ILE A 996 13.36 -28.39 15.26
N PHE A 997 14.52 -27.84 15.64
CA PHE A 997 15.81 -28.43 15.31
C PHE A 997 15.94 -29.86 15.84
N LEU A 998 15.53 -30.08 17.08
CA LEU A 998 15.50 -31.40 17.69
C LEU A 998 14.51 -32.34 16.99
N GLN A 999 13.31 -31.86 16.64
CA GLN A 999 12.31 -32.62 15.89
C GLN A 999 12.82 -33.01 14.50
N MET A 1000 13.47 -32.09 13.78
CA MET A 1000 14.05 -32.36 12.46
C MET A 1000 15.22 -33.36 12.57
N LEU A 1001 16.04 -33.24 13.61
CA LEU A 1001 17.13 -34.19 13.88
C LEU A 1001 16.58 -35.57 14.23
N ALA A 1002 15.54 -35.65 15.05
CA ALA A 1002 14.85 -36.89 15.41
C ALA A 1002 14.22 -37.56 14.18
N GLY A 1003 13.49 -36.80 13.37
CA GLY A 1003 12.86 -37.30 12.15
C GLY A 1003 13.87 -37.81 11.11
N GLN A 1004 15.08 -37.24 11.06
CA GLN A 1004 16.17 -37.76 10.22
C GLN A 1004 16.70 -39.13 10.67
N LEU A 1005 16.45 -39.54 11.92
CA LEU A 1005 16.91 -40.81 12.49
C LEU A 1005 15.83 -41.89 12.49
N GLU A 1006 14.59 -41.50 12.24
CA GLU A 1006 13.48 -42.43 12.08
C GLU A 1006 13.72 -43.39 10.89
N PRO A 1007 13.19 -44.62 10.93
CA PRO A 1007 13.21 -45.52 9.77
C PRO A 1007 12.52 -44.85 8.57
N GLU A 1008 13.01 -45.08 7.35
CA GLU A 1008 12.42 -44.51 6.11
C GLU A 1008 10.92 -44.80 5.93
N THR A 1009 10.44 -45.88 6.55
CA THR A 1009 9.02 -46.28 6.56
C THR A 1009 8.16 -45.54 7.59
N SER A 1010 8.77 -44.74 8.46
CA SER A 1010 8.08 -43.98 9.51
C SER A 1010 7.35 -42.78 8.92
N ALA A 1011 6.19 -42.45 9.48
CA ALA A 1011 5.46 -41.24 9.10
C ALA A 1011 6.23 -39.97 9.49
N ASP A 1012 7.05 -40.06 10.54
CA ASP A 1012 7.85 -38.96 11.07
C ASP A 1012 9.27 -38.88 10.45
N PHE A 1013 9.56 -39.71 9.45
CA PHE A 1013 10.84 -39.68 8.72
C PHE A 1013 11.02 -38.35 7.98
N ILE A 1014 12.18 -37.72 8.11
CA ILE A 1014 12.51 -36.45 7.46
C ILE A 1014 13.81 -36.61 6.71
N GLU A 1015 13.79 -36.34 5.41
CA GLU A 1015 14.99 -36.43 4.56
C GLU A 1015 15.27 -35.15 3.78
N ARG A 1016 14.35 -34.17 3.81
CA ARG A 1016 14.53 -32.84 3.20
C ARG A 1016 14.11 -31.78 4.21
N LEU A 1017 14.93 -30.76 4.40
CA LEU A 1017 14.64 -29.62 5.27
C LEU A 1017 14.72 -28.30 4.50
N SER A 1018 13.86 -27.34 4.85
CA SER A 1018 14.02 -25.94 4.47
C SER A 1018 14.23 -25.06 5.70
N VAL A 1019 15.10 -24.06 5.59
CA VAL A 1019 15.42 -23.13 6.67
C VAL A 1019 15.51 -21.70 6.12
N PRO A 1020 14.51 -20.84 6.38
CA PRO A 1020 14.60 -19.41 6.18
C PRO A 1020 15.41 -18.76 7.31
N ALA A 1021 16.37 -17.91 6.97
CA ALA A 1021 17.23 -17.26 7.95
C ALA A 1021 17.69 -15.86 7.50
N ARG A 1022 18.21 -15.07 8.45
CA ARG A 1022 18.87 -13.79 8.18
C ARG A 1022 20.39 -13.96 8.24
N ARG A 1023 21.11 -13.42 7.27
CA ARG A 1023 22.58 -13.43 7.30
C ARG A 1023 23.08 -12.57 8.45
N THR A 1024 24.19 -13.01 9.04
CA THR A 1024 24.98 -12.19 9.95
C THR A 1024 26.38 -11.98 9.40
N THR A 1025 27.14 -11.10 10.05
CA THR A 1025 28.59 -10.95 9.85
C THR A 1025 29.40 -11.87 10.77
N ARG A 1026 28.73 -12.68 11.61
CA ARG A 1026 29.38 -13.59 12.56
C ARG A 1026 29.74 -14.90 11.87
N THR A 1027 30.81 -15.50 12.36
CA THR A 1027 31.24 -16.85 12.01
C THR A 1027 31.49 -17.64 13.29
N VAL A 1028 31.40 -18.97 13.20
CA VAL A 1028 31.73 -19.87 14.31
C VAL A 1028 32.72 -20.92 13.82
N GLU A 1029 33.70 -21.26 14.65
CA GLU A 1029 34.63 -22.35 14.39
C GLU A 1029 34.00 -23.67 14.88
N LEU A 1030 33.91 -24.66 14.00
CA LEU A 1030 33.47 -26.01 14.32
C LEU A 1030 34.61 -26.81 14.97
N PHE A 1031 34.27 -27.94 15.58
CA PHE A 1031 35.25 -28.85 16.18
C PHE A 1031 36.33 -29.34 15.19
N SER A 1032 36.02 -29.35 13.89
CA SER A 1032 36.97 -29.68 12.82
C SER A 1032 38.03 -28.58 12.56
N GLY A 1033 37.85 -27.38 13.11
CA GLY A 1033 38.61 -26.16 12.79
C GLY A 1033 38.05 -25.39 11.58
N GLU A 1034 36.94 -25.84 10.98
CA GLU A 1034 36.29 -25.15 9.88
C GLU A 1034 35.47 -23.95 10.37
N VAL A 1035 35.55 -22.80 9.67
CA VAL A 1035 34.88 -21.56 10.07
C VAL A 1035 33.64 -21.34 9.22
N MET A 1036 32.47 -21.41 9.86
CA MET A 1036 31.18 -21.36 9.20
C MET A 1036 30.44 -20.04 9.41
N PRO A 1037 29.80 -19.46 8.37
CA PRO A 1037 28.91 -18.31 8.53
C PRO A 1037 27.71 -18.65 9.42
N VAL A 1038 27.40 -17.74 10.34
CA VAL A 1038 26.23 -17.84 11.22
C VAL A 1038 25.03 -17.16 10.58
N VAL A 1039 23.89 -17.84 10.58
CA VAL A 1039 22.61 -17.27 10.17
C VAL A 1039 21.62 -17.30 11.33
N ASN A 1040 20.87 -16.21 11.48
CA ASN A 1040 19.87 -16.08 12.54
C ASN A 1040 18.56 -16.73 12.06
N VAL A 1041 18.11 -17.75 12.79
CA VAL A 1041 16.79 -18.36 12.62
C VAL A 1041 15.89 -17.78 13.72
N ARG A 1042 14.88 -17.01 13.32
CA ARG A 1042 14.13 -16.15 14.27
C ARG A 1042 12.88 -16.83 14.83
N ASP A 1043 12.27 -17.71 14.04
CA ASP A 1043 11.05 -18.42 14.40
C ASP A 1043 10.85 -19.65 13.50
N PRO A 1044 10.00 -20.62 13.89
CA PRO A 1044 9.73 -21.84 13.14
C PRO A 1044 9.10 -21.68 11.75
N ARG A 1045 8.58 -20.51 11.38
CA ARG A 1045 7.77 -20.38 10.15
C ARG A 1045 8.63 -20.59 8.92
N GLY A 1046 8.09 -21.32 7.95
CA GLY A 1046 8.81 -21.66 6.72
C GLY A 1046 9.90 -22.71 6.91
N MET A 1047 10.10 -23.23 8.13
CA MET A 1047 10.89 -24.43 8.35
C MET A 1047 10.00 -25.65 8.12
N TYR A 1048 10.32 -26.43 7.10
CA TYR A 1048 9.57 -27.64 6.77
C TYR A 1048 10.50 -28.83 6.64
N GLY A 1049 10.14 -29.93 7.27
CA GLY A 1049 10.70 -31.25 7.06
C GLY A 1049 9.77 -32.08 6.17
N TRP A 1050 10.32 -32.75 5.16
CA TRP A 1050 9.53 -33.60 4.27
C TRP A 1050 10.07 -35.03 4.19
N ASN A 1051 9.12 -35.94 4.07
CA ASN A 1051 9.29 -37.32 3.61
C ASN A 1051 8.83 -37.40 2.16
N VAL A 1052 9.69 -37.82 1.22
CA VAL A 1052 9.29 -37.94 -0.17
C VAL A 1052 8.17 -38.98 -0.34
N ASN A 1053 8.19 -40.08 0.42
CA ASN A 1053 7.16 -41.12 0.35
C ASN A 1053 5.78 -40.57 0.73
N ALA A 1054 5.69 -39.78 1.80
CA ALA A 1054 4.43 -39.16 2.23
C ALA A 1054 3.89 -38.15 1.20
N LEU A 1055 4.78 -37.38 0.56
CA LEU A 1055 4.39 -36.47 -0.52
C LEU A 1055 3.87 -37.22 -1.75
N VAL A 1056 4.49 -38.37 -2.08
CA VAL A 1056 4.06 -39.24 -3.18
C VAL A 1056 2.69 -39.84 -2.87
N ASP A 1057 2.46 -40.32 -1.65
CA ASP A 1057 1.16 -40.85 -1.22
C ASP A 1057 0.05 -39.78 -1.30
N ALA A 1058 0.33 -38.57 -0.82
CA ALA A 1058 -0.60 -37.44 -0.93
C ALA A 1058 -0.89 -37.07 -2.39
N ALA A 1059 0.10 -37.17 -3.28
CA ALA A 1059 -0.07 -36.91 -4.71
C ALA A 1059 -0.89 -38.01 -5.40
N LEU A 1060 -0.64 -39.29 -5.09
CA LEU A 1060 -1.38 -40.44 -5.61
C LEU A 1060 -2.86 -40.38 -5.26
N ALA A 1061 -3.20 -39.93 -4.04
CA ALA A 1061 -4.60 -39.80 -3.60
C ALA A 1061 -5.45 -38.82 -4.44
N THR A 1062 -4.83 -37.98 -5.28
CA THR A 1062 -5.52 -36.97 -6.10
C THR A 1062 -5.77 -37.38 -7.55
N VAL A 1063 -5.30 -38.57 -7.97
CA VAL A 1063 -5.41 -39.05 -9.34
C VAL A 1063 -5.99 -40.46 -9.40
N GLU A 1064 -6.87 -40.70 -10.38
CA GLU A 1064 -7.40 -42.04 -10.65
C GLU A 1064 -6.39 -42.85 -11.47
N TYR A 1065 -6.05 -44.06 -11.00
CA TYR A 1065 -5.17 -45.01 -11.67
C TYR A 1065 -5.66 -46.45 -11.42
N GLU A 1066 -5.27 -47.39 -12.28
CA GLU A 1066 -5.52 -48.83 -12.07
C GLU A 1066 -4.49 -49.39 -11.09
N GLU A 1067 -4.87 -50.33 -10.20
CA GLU A 1067 -3.95 -50.92 -9.18
C GLU A 1067 -2.65 -51.46 -9.78
N ALA A 1068 -2.65 -51.87 -11.06
CA ALA A 1068 -1.46 -52.35 -11.76
C ALA A 1068 -0.43 -51.25 -12.09
N ASP A 1069 -0.82 -49.97 -12.12
CA ASP A 1069 0.01 -48.83 -12.52
C ASP A 1069 0.55 -48.03 -11.31
N GLU A 1070 0.14 -48.37 -10.08
CA GLU A 1070 0.53 -47.64 -8.86
C GLU A 1070 2.06 -47.59 -8.69
N ASP A 1071 2.73 -48.74 -8.82
CA ASP A 1071 4.18 -48.83 -8.63
C ASP A 1071 4.94 -47.96 -9.64
N SER A 1072 4.45 -47.89 -10.88
CA SER A 1072 5.07 -47.06 -11.93
C SER A 1072 4.86 -45.57 -11.67
N LEU A 1073 3.66 -45.18 -11.24
CA LEU A 1073 3.31 -43.79 -10.94
C LEU A 1073 4.05 -43.28 -9.69
N ARG A 1074 4.14 -44.13 -8.65
CA ARG A 1074 4.92 -43.89 -7.44
C ARG A 1074 6.39 -43.63 -7.78
N GLN A 1075 7.00 -44.51 -8.58
CA GLN A 1075 8.39 -44.33 -9.03
C GLN A 1075 8.57 -43.04 -9.85
N GLY A 1076 7.61 -42.70 -10.72
CA GLY A 1076 7.65 -41.47 -11.52
C GLY A 1076 7.58 -40.20 -10.67
N LEU A 1077 6.71 -40.17 -9.66
CA LEU A 1077 6.59 -39.07 -8.71
C LEU A 1077 7.84 -38.92 -7.84
N THR A 1078 8.36 -40.02 -7.29
CA THR A 1078 9.60 -40.02 -6.51
C THR A 1078 10.77 -39.49 -7.35
N ALA A 1079 10.92 -39.96 -8.60
CA ALA A 1079 11.97 -39.51 -9.50
C ALA A 1079 11.84 -38.01 -9.83
N PHE A 1080 10.61 -37.51 -10.00
CA PHE A 1080 10.36 -36.08 -10.23
C PHE A 1080 10.75 -35.22 -9.04
N LEU A 1081 10.28 -35.54 -7.83
CA LEU A 1081 10.56 -34.76 -6.63
C LEU A 1081 12.06 -34.74 -6.31
N ASN A 1082 12.73 -35.89 -6.43
CA ASN A 1082 14.18 -35.98 -6.26
C ASN A 1082 14.94 -35.18 -7.31
N ARG A 1083 14.51 -35.24 -8.58
CA ARG A 1083 15.15 -34.45 -9.64
C ARG A 1083 15.01 -32.96 -9.38
N VAL A 1084 13.83 -32.47 -8.99
CA VAL A 1084 13.64 -31.04 -8.67
C VAL A 1084 14.50 -30.61 -7.49
N TYR A 1085 14.66 -31.46 -6.48
CA TYR A 1085 15.56 -31.18 -5.36
C TYR A 1085 17.01 -31.04 -5.83
N HIS A 1086 17.54 -32.06 -6.53
CA HIS A 1086 18.95 -32.11 -6.94
C HIS A 1086 19.32 -31.11 -8.05
N ASP A 1087 18.38 -30.80 -8.94
CA ASP A 1087 18.63 -29.83 -10.01
C ASP A 1087 18.71 -28.38 -9.46
N LEU A 1088 18.11 -28.10 -8.29
CA LEU A 1088 17.90 -26.73 -7.81
C LEU A 1088 18.55 -26.37 -6.47
N HIS A 1089 18.90 -27.34 -5.62
CA HIS A 1089 19.43 -27.02 -4.29
C HIS A 1089 20.76 -26.27 -4.37
N ASN A 1090 20.89 -25.21 -3.58
CA ASN A 1090 22.06 -24.34 -3.59
C ASN A 1090 22.20 -23.60 -2.24
N LEU A 1091 23.21 -22.72 -2.13
CA LEU A 1091 23.52 -21.97 -0.90
C LEU A 1091 22.42 -21.01 -0.43
N GLY A 1092 21.45 -20.65 -1.27
CA GLY A 1092 20.28 -19.88 -0.87
C GLY A 1092 20.56 -18.43 -0.49
N GLN A 1093 21.64 -17.81 -1.02
CA GLN A 1093 22.03 -16.44 -0.64
C GLN A 1093 21.51 -15.37 -1.58
N THR A 1094 21.77 -15.51 -2.89
CA THR A 1094 21.31 -14.52 -3.87
C THR A 1094 19.80 -14.63 -4.07
N SER A 1095 19.16 -13.61 -4.63
CA SER A 1095 17.72 -13.69 -4.88
C SER A 1095 17.36 -14.84 -5.83
N ARG A 1096 18.18 -15.09 -6.85
CA ARG A 1096 17.98 -16.24 -7.74
C ARG A 1096 18.13 -17.56 -6.99
N ASP A 1097 19.15 -17.69 -6.15
CA ASP A 1097 19.40 -18.87 -5.31
C ASP A 1097 18.23 -19.16 -4.37
N ARG A 1098 17.72 -18.12 -3.69
CA ARG A 1098 16.53 -18.22 -2.83
C ARG A 1098 15.30 -18.64 -3.64
N ALA A 1099 15.12 -18.12 -4.85
CA ALA A 1099 14.01 -18.50 -5.72
C ALA A 1099 14.11 -19.97 -6.17
N LEU A 1100 15.31 -20.45 -6.49
CA LEU A 1100 15.58 -21.85 -6.84
C LEU A 1100 15.33 -22.78 -5.64
N ASN A 1101 15.82 -22.45 -4.45
CA ASN A 1101 15.55 -23.25 -3.25
C ASN A 1101 14.06 -23.24 -2.87
N PHE A 1102 13.39 -22.09 -2.98
CA PHE A 1102 11.95 -22.00 -2.70
C PHE A 1102 11.09 -22.69 -3.76
N THR A 1103 11.60 -22.84 -4.99
CA THR A 1103 10.95 -23.66 -6.03
C THR A 1103 10.81 -25.11 -5.59
N VAL A 1104 11.82 -25.66 -4.91
CA VAL A 1104 11.76 -27.03 -4.35
C VAL A 1104 10.65 -27.12 -3.31
N THR A 1105 10.64 -26.22 -2.33
CA THR A 1105 9.60 -26.14 -1.29
C THR A 1105 8.21 -26.06 -1.92
N ASN A 1106 8.02 -25.18 -2.90
CA ASN A 1106 6.73 -25.00 -3.54
C ASN A 1106 6.31 -26.22 -4.37
N THR A 1107 7.27 -26.90 -5.01
CA THR A 1107 7.01 -28.14 -5.76
C THR A 1107 6.58 -29.25 -4.81
N PHE A 1108 7.18 -29.36 -3.64
CA PHE A 1108 6.81 -30.34 -2.62
C PHE A 1108 5.41 -30.09 -2.07
N GLN A 1109 5.10 -28.84 -1.71
CA GLN A 1109 3.77 -28.47 -1.23
C GLN A 1109 2.68 -28.64 -2.30
N ALA A 1110 3.02 -28.50 -3.58
CA ALA A 1110 2.10 -28.65 -4.69
C ALA A 1110 2.26 -29.99 -5.45
N ALA A 1111 2.82 -31.04 -4.82
CA ALA A 1111 3.14 -32.31 -5.48
C ALA A 1111 1.93 -32.93 -6.22
N SER A 1112 0.73 -32.85 -5.62
CA SER A 1112 -0.53 -33.30 -6.23
C SER A 1112 -0.86 -32.61 -7.56
N THR A 1113 -0.47 -31.35 -7.73
CA THR A 1113 -0.71 -30.58 -8.97
C THR A 1113 0.03 -31.19 -10.16
N PHE A 1114 1.17 -31.84 -9.92
CA PHE A 1114 1.98 -32.48 -10.96
C PHE A 1114 1.63 -33.95 -11.17
N ALA A 1115 0.88 -34.57 -10.24
CA ALA A 1115 0.49 -35.97 -10.29
C ALA A 1115 -0.24 -36.32 -11.58
N GLN A 1116 -1.18 -35.48 -12.02
CA GLN A 1116 -1.89 -35.70 -13.29
C GLN A 1116 -0.96 -35.71 -14.51
N ALA A 1117 0.08 -34.86 -14.51
CA ALA A 1117 1.04 -34.83 -15.62
C ALA A 1117 1.84 -36.14 -15.66
N ILE A 1118 2.26 -36.64 -14.51
CA ILE A 1118 3.04 -37.89 -14.41
C ILE A 1118 2.18 -39.11 -14.69
N ALA A 1119 0.96 -39.17 -14.15
CA ALA A 1119 -0.04 -40.21 -14.46
C ALA A 1119 -0.39 -40.27 -15.95
N SER A 1120 -0.28 -39.14 -16.65
CA SER A 1120 -0.45 -39.12 -18.10
C SER A 1120 0.74 -39.69 -18.89
N GLY A 1121 1.79 -40.22 -18.25
CA GLY A 1121 2.99 -40.75 -18.90
C GLY A 1121 4.01 -39.66 -19.28
N ARG A 1122 3.97 -38.47 -18.65
CA ARG A 1122 4.93 -37.39 -18.90
C ARG A 1122 5.94 -37.30 -17.75
N GLN A 1123 7.17 -36.97 -18.09
CA GLN A 1123 8.24 -36.68 -17.13
C GLN A 1123 8.73 -35.24 -17.28
N LEU A 1124 9.35 -34.69 -16.24
CA LEU A 1124 9.95 -33.36 -16.28
C LEU A 1124 11.03 -33.30 -17.38
N ASP A 1125 11.02 -32.23 -18.18
CA ASP A 1125 12.02 -31.94 -19.22
C ASP A 1125 12.96 -30.83 -18.77
N THR A 1126 12.42 -29.63 -18.56
CA THR A 1126 13.21 -28.43 -18.22
C THR A 1126 12.58 -27.66 -17.07
N ILE A 1127 13.45 -26.99 -16.31
CA ILE A 1127 13.12 -26.01 -15.28
C ILE A 1127 13.74 -24.68 -15.73
N GLU A 1128 12.91 -23.70 -16.04
CA GLU A 1128 13.37 -22.34 -16.38
C GLU A 1128 12.95 -21.36 -15.29
N VAL A 1129 13.87 -20.49 -14.89
CA VAL A 1129 13.63 -19.48 -13.84
C VAL A 1129 14.03 -18.11 -14.36
N ASN A 1130 13.02 -17.25 -14.52
CA ASN A 1130 13.14 -15.92 -15.12
C ASN A 1130 12.69 -14.85 -14.13
N LYS A 1131 13.21 -13.62 -14.22
CA LYS A 1131 12.66 -12.49 -13.46
C LYS A 1131 11.22 -12.24 -13.90
N SER A 1132 10.31 -12.14 -12.94
CA SER A 1132 8.88 -11.96 -13.23
C SER A 1132 8.55 -10.49 -13.50
N PRO A 1133 7.87 -10.16 -14.61
CA PRO A 1133 7.30 -8.83 -14.82
C PRO A 1133 5.98 -8.62 -14.08
N TYR A 1134 5.44 -9.65 -13.40
CA TYR A 1134 4.07 -9.67 -12.84
C TYR A 1134 3.98 -9.24 -11.37
N CYS A 1135 4.92 -8.46 -10.87
CA CYS A 1135 4.96 -8.04 -9.47
C CYS A 1135 4.97 -6.52 -9.27
N ARG A 1136 4.63 -6.11 -8.04
CA ARG A 1136 4.65 -4.70 -7.63
C ARG A 1136 6.08 -4.15 -7.70
N LEU A 1137 6.20 -2.84 -7.92
CA LEU A 1137 7.48 -2.16 -7.70
C LEU A 1137 7.94 -2.43 -6.26
N ASN A 1138 9.21 -2.82 -6.11
CA ASN A 1138 9.89 -3.22 -4.86
C ASN A 1138 9.78 -4.70 -4.44
N SER A 1139 9.10 -5.55 -5.22
CA SER A 1139 9.16 -7.01 -5.06
C SER A 1139 10.40 -7.61 -5.73
N ASP A 1140 10.79 -8.82 -5.31
CA ASP A 1140 11.86 -9.59 -5.92
C ASP A 1140 11.29 -10.89 -6.48
N CYS A 1141 10.56 -10.76 -7.59
CA CYS A 1141 9.79 -11.87 -8.14
C CYS A 1141 10.49 -12.65 -9.25
N TRP A 1142 10.26 -13.96 -9.26
CA TRP A 1142 10.78 -14.92 -10.22
C TRP A 1142 9.68 -15.84 -10.73
N ASP A 1143 9.51 -15.92 -12.04
CA ASP A 1143 8.66 -16.89 -12.70
C ASP A 1143 9.44 -18.19 -12.90
N VAL A 1144 8.85 -19.29 -12.44
CA VAL A 1144 9.40 -20.64 -12.53
C VAL A 1144 8.52 -21.45 -13.46
N LEU A 1145 9.11 -22.02 -14.51
CA LEU A 1145 8.46 -22.81 -15.54
C LEU A 1145 8.97 -24.25 -15.46
N LEU A 1146 8.11 -25.19 -15.06
CA LEU A 1146 8.39 -26.62 -15.15
C LEU A 1146 7.68 -27.18 -16.38
N THR A 1147 8.44 -27.68 -17.35
CA THR A 1147 7.86 -28.29 -18.55
C THR A 1147 8.00 -29.80 -18.52
N PHE A 1148 6.91 -30.51 -18.75
CA PHE A 1148 6.82 -31.96 -18.78
C PHE A 1148 6.59 -32.46 -20.21
N TYR A 1149 7.20 -33.58 -20.58
CA TYR A 1149 7.07 -34.20 -21.90
C TYR A 1149 6.93 -35.72 -21.79
N ASP A 1150 6.35 -36.34 -22.82
CA ASP A 1150 6.25 -37.80 -22.94
C ASP A 1150 7.41 -38.29 -23.85
N PRO A 1151 8.37 -39.07 -23.32
CA PRO A 1151 9.51 -39.57 -24.08
C PRO A 1151 9.14 -40.69 -25.06
N GLU A 1152 8.07 -41.45 -24.80
CA GLU A 1152 7.64 -42.56 -25.65
C GLU A 1152 6.82 -42.06 -26.85
N HIS A 1153 6.09 -40.97 -26.66
CA HIS A 1153 5.27 -40.34 -27.69
C HIS A 1153 5.77 -38.92 -28.01
N GLY A 1154 6.89 -38.81 -28.73
CA GLY A 1154 7.55 -37.51 -29.00
C GLY A 1154 6.71 -36.42 -29.70
N ARG A 1155 5.56 -36.75 -30.29
CA ARG A 1155 4.58 -35.79 -30.84
C ARG A 1155 3.53 -35.31 -29.84
N ARG A 1156 3.51 -35.87 -28.63
CA ARG A 1156 2.53 -35.53 -27.59
C ARG A 1156 2.85 -34.15 -27.01
N SER A 1157 1.81 -33.39 -26.68
CA SER A 1157 1.95 -32.04 -26.15
C SER A 1157 2.73 -32.06 -24.82
N ARG A 1158 3.66 -31.11 -24.70
CA ARG A 1158 4.34 -30.82 -23.45
C ARG A 1158 3.38 -30.10 -22.53
N ARG A 1159 3.47 -30.31 -21.21
CA ARG A 1159 2.67 -29.58 -20.22
C ARG A 1159 3.58 -28.65 -19.44
N VAL A 1160 3.24 -27.36 -19.42
CA VAL A 1160 3.98 -26.34 -18.67
C VAL A 1160 3.22 -26.04 -17.40
N PHE A 1161 3.96 -25.88 -16.31
CA PHE A 1161 3.47 -25.31 -15.06
C PHE A 1161 4.27 -24.05 -14.76
N ARG A 1162 3.58 -22.93 -14.50
CA ARG A 1162 4.21 -21.67 -14.09
C ARG A 1162 3.71 -21.26 -12.72
N PHE A 1163 4.64 -20.88 -11.86
CA PHE A 1163 4.33 -20.13 -10.65
C PHE A 1163 5.32 -18.99 -10.46
N THR A 1164 4.87 -17.94 -9.79
CA THR A 1164 5.64 -16.74 -9.51
C THR A 1164 6.00 -16.72 -8.03
N LEU A 1165 7.27 -16.51 -7.72
CA LEU A 1165 7.80 -16.53 -6.36
C LEU A 1165 8.35 -15.14 -6.01
N ASP A 1166 7.92 -14.54 -4.91
CA ASP A 1166 8.53 -13.31 -4.36
C ASP A 1166 9.49 -13.69 -3.23
N VAL A 1167 10.78 -13.42 -3.44
CA VAL A 1167 11.87 -13.77 -2.52
C VAL A 1167 12.49 -12.54 -1.86
N VAL A 1168 11.81 -11.39 -1.90
CA VAL A 1168 12.23 -10.18 -1.20
C VAL A 1168 12.17 -10.38 0.32
N TYR A 1169 11.23 -11.20 0.78
CA TYR A 1169 11.00 -11.54 2.17
C TYR A 1169 11.93 -12.67 2.65
N VAL A 1170 12.13 -12.75 3.97
CA VAL A 1170 12.85 -13.86 4.61
C VAL A 1170 12.07 -15.17 4.53
N LEU A 1171 10.74 -15.07 4.53
CA LEU A 1171 9.79 -16.13 4.23
C LEU A 1171 9.29 -15.88 2.80
N PRO A 1172 9.85 -16.53 1.78
CA PRO A 1172 9.39 -16.36 0.42
C PRO A 1172 7.91 -16.70 0.27
N VAL A 1173 7.24 -16.07 -0.69
CA VAL A 1173 5.80 -16.27 -0.93
C VAL A 1173 5.52 -16.61 -2.38
N THR A 1174 4.47 -17.39 -2.62
CA THR A 1174 3.92 -17.64 -3.95
C THR A 1174 2.93 -16.52 -4.32
N VAL A 1175 3.07 -15.99 -5.53
CA VAL A 1175 2.22 -14.91 -6.04
C VAL A 1175 1.19 -15.49 -7.00
N GLY A 1176 -0.05 -15.60 -6.53
CA GLY A 1176 -1.16 -16.18 -7.29
C GLY A 1176 -1.11 -17.71 -7.36
N SER A 1177 -2.08 -18.30 -8.07
CA SER A 1177 -2.16 -19.76 -8.25
C SER A 1177 -1.25 -20.27 -9.37
N ILE A 1178 -0.77 -21.52 -9.23
CA ILE A 1178 -0.02 -22.23 -10.27
C ILE A 1178 -0.84 -22.25 -11.56
N LYS A 1179 -0.23 -21.81 -12.66
CA LYS A 1179 -0.84 -21.85 -14.00
C LYS A 1179 -0.34 -23.09 -14.71
N SER A 1180 -1.21 -23.75 -15.49
CA SER A 1180 -0.82 -24.88 -16.33
C SER A 1180 -1.40 -24.75 -17.73
N TRP A 1181 -0.59 -25.02 -18.75
CA TRP A 1181 -1.03 -25.06 -20.15
C TRP A 1181 -0.22 -26.08 -20.96
N SER A 1182 -0.62 -26.34 -22.20
CA SER A 1182 0.08 -27.28 -23.09
C SER A 1182 0.87 -26.54 -24.17
N LEU A 1183 2.06 -27.03 -24.51
CA LEU A 1183 2.84 -26.63 -25.68
C LEU A 1183 2.88 -27.77 -26.70
N PRO A 1184 2.92 -27.49 -28.02
CA PRO A 1184 3.06 -28.52 -29.03
C PRO A 1184 4.38 -29.32 -28.85
N GLY A 1185 4.36 -30.63 -29.14
CA GLY A 1185 5.53 -31.49 -29.05
C GLY A 1185 6.60 -31.10 -30.07
N LYS A 1186 7.89 -31.20 -29.71
CA LYS A 1186 9.00 -30.98 -30.66
C LYS A 1186 8.93 -32.06 -31.75
N GLY A 1187 8.60 -31.68 -32.98
CA GLY A 1187 8.83 -32.54 -34.13
C GLY A 1187 10.33 -32.82 -34.22
N THR A 1188 10.71 -34.10 -34.16
CA THR A 1188 12.06 -34.53 -34.51
C THR A 1188 12.29 -34.18 -35.98
N VAL A 1189 12.96 -33.06 -36.24
CA VAL A 1189 13.67 -32.85 -37.50
C VAL A 1189 14.84 -33.82 -37.46
N SER A 1190 14.85 -34.79 -38.38
CA SER A 1190 16.01 -35.64 -38.59
C SER A 1190 17.12 -34.82 -39.25
N LYS A 1191 17.89 -34.10 -38.43
CA LYS A 1191 19.34 -33.83 -38.47
C LYS A 1191 19.67 -32.55 -37.72
#